data_AF-A0AAV1YSH1-F1
#
_entry.id   AF-A0AAV1YSH1-F1
#
_cell.length_a   1.000
_cell.length_b   1.000
_cell.length_c   1.000
_cell.angle_alpha   90.00
_cell.angle_beta   90.00
_cell.angle_gamma   90.00
#
_symmetry.space_group_name_H-M   'P 1'
#
loop_
_entity.id
_entity.type
_entity.pdbx_description
1 polymer ?
#
loop_
_entity_poly.entity_id
_entity_poly.type
_entity_poly.pdbx_seq_one_letter_code
_entity_poly.pdbx_strand_id
1 'polypeptide(L)'
;MDDFKGLKSKMKAINLMKIKQYLSSSESLHCDIDAATPRRHPDVCSLSANEIPVVSLLIQGGYDCARLILEHLKKQLPVVVVRGSGGLADLLAYAYYEVSERPRGIQDAEYVENSLKRELSNKIAHHFPQLRENNLARNLFRDRIMECVRYSHQNGQVYLTVLNLHSHTCNLENLDEHLLRALFKSQRPDHTSWHAQMQKDLLLTLDWNSPHVAMSEVFLKDPSNKFKIDKDIFEQAITRSNREDFVDLFLRQGFQIHKYLTPKRLRLLFLRCRRQEFFRTVCWEGALGHGLITKFSKTFIDSDLNLLIEMCTGIHNFINSQEMSVNAMGMYTVDPSAAERKSLCILILWAVFTNKPKLAKLLWQHSDQPIHVALIVSMIYEKLQDYVNDSNVKQELYTLSREFSEMATSVLDASYRDSSCRAYDVLSEETSDWSYKTAVDIAANAKNRTFLSHTCCQKWLSNLFLGNIRIRDLTWGVVTFPQWFKVVLCAFLIFPMYIWIRFKMDPLHSWDLQIATDADSDDERDERDGEDDILIESNQGKESDFIRPKGSIAYLKSNDKISPFDFGHGHHREQVATLLREKEVFIHSPPPLYQMIYLMWSAPITKFWTFQIFYMIYLGFFSMAVLWPSCGNKELDIIVCSWTSLIVIEYIRRTYVLYKKYTSVPLFFKCLEILLIITFIILYVLGRILNVGVIFEPYTGKVILCIGLLYFFYRLIAIYLPISPTLGPLLYRVRLMVTVDFVNFMRMTMLVIISGGIVLQAVLYPDYPLTVELFRQAFHRAWFSLFLTPISELEGKDRCNVTKSLHNADYCTVGKYTDYTCPSTGLWPYLFAIQYFIFLKLILLTLLYALFSATASKLEAETDAIWKFQRYQLVVDFTNRLCLPPPLSIFSYLIIALRWIYRCLMCRLCKSRDEADINVFYDSAKGHRLSEKDYNYWRQLAQEYMREKKEAENEKYIVKKQMEIMMTITEDVDYQKKVMHQLKSRMKELDRMMNTSHVYLENIKHLTEKIQERGLQSQASIHVLARHTPYPGTRVQRYPVPDKYVPWEVMWTDYDPVAYTRPKSDFPGSLQPYVDEDVLL
;
A
#
# COMPACT_ATOMS: atom_id res chain seq x y z
N MET A 1 1.96 -27.85 -32.33
CA MET A 1 1.00 -27.57 -33.42
C MET A 1 -0.32 -26.99 -32.89
N ASP A 2 -0.74 -27.39 -31.67
CA ASP A 2 -1.92 -26.83 -31.00
C ASP A 2 -1.71 -25.41 -30.43
N ASP A 3 -0.49 -25.05 -29.99
CA ASP A 3 -0.16 -23.65 -29.62
C ASP A 3 -0.32 -22.66 -30.78
N PHE A 4 -0.04 -23.10 -32.01
CA PHE A 4 -0.20 -22.30 -33.23
C PHE A 4 -1.67 -22.09 -33.61
N LYS A 5 -2.56 -23.04 -33.33
CA LYS A 5 -4.02 -22.87 -33.48
C LYS A 5 -4.56 -21.90 -32.42
N GLY A 6 -4.04 -21.97 -31.19
CA GLY A 6 -4.32 -21.02 -30.12
C GLY A 6 -3.90 -19.59 -30.47
N LEU A 7 -2.72 -19.42 -31.08
CA LEU A 7 -2.19 -18.11 -31.51
C LEU A 7 -3.03 -17.49 -32.65
N LYS A 8 -3.43 -18.30 -33.64
CA LYS A 8 -4.29 -17.85 -34.75
C LYS A 8 -5.68 -17.44 -34.25
N SER A 9 -6.23 -18.15 -33.27
CA SER A 9 -7.50 -17.83 -32.63
C SER A 9 -7.40 -16.56 -31.76
N LYS A 10 -6.35 -16.45 -30.93
CA LYS A 10 -6.08 -15.24 -30.13
C LYS A 10 -5.85 -14.00 -30.99
N MET A 11 -5.07 -14.09 -32.08
CA MET A 11 -4.87 -12.96 -33.00
C MET A 11 -6.15 -12.55 -33.73
N LYS A 12 -6.98 -13.52 -34.14
CA LYS A 12 -8.28 -13.22 -34.78
C LYS A 12 -9.24 -12.57 -33.78
N ALA A 13 -9.24 -13.01 -32.52
CA ALA A 13 -10.02 -12.42 -31.43
C ALA A 13 -9.52 -11.02 -31.03
N ILE A 14 -8.21 -10.79 -30.96
CA ILE A 14 -7.59 -9.50 -30.65
C ILE A 14 -7.86 -8.49 -31.78
N ASN A 15 -7.74 -8.89 -33.05
CA ASN A 15 -8.07 -8.03 -34.19
C ASN A 15 -9.58 -7.71 -34.23
N LEU A 16 -10.47 -8.68 -34.00
CA LEU A 16 -11.91 -8.41 -33.95
C LEU A 16 -12.33 -7.55 -32.75
N MET A 17 -11.75 -7.76 -31.57
CA MET A 17 -12.04 -6.94 -30.38
C MET A 17 -11.50 -5.52 -30.55
N LYS A 18 -10.26 -5.35 -31.02
CA LYS A 18 -9.67 -4.01 -31.22
C LYS A 18 -10.37 -3.25 -32.35
N ILE A 19 -10.74 -3.91 -33.45
CA ILE A 19 -11.54 -3.28 -34.52
C ILE A 19 -12.95 -2.93 -34.03
N LYS A 20 -13.61 -3.78 -33.23
CA LYS A 20 -14.89 -3.43 -32.58
C LYS A 20 -14.76 -2.27 -31.59
N GLN A 21 -13.67 -2.22 -30.81
CA GLN A 21 -13.39 -1.11 -29.90
C GLN A 21 -13.13 0.20 -30.66
N TYR A 22 -12.48 0.11 -31.82
CA TYR A 22 -12.21 1.25 -32.70
C TYR A 22 -13.48 1.75 -33.40
N LEU A 23 -14.30 0.83 -33.92
CA LEU A 23 -15.62 1.15 -34.49
C LEU A 23 -16.57 1.73 -33.42
N SER A 24 -16.56 1.20 -32.19
CA SER A 24 -17.34 1.77 -31.09
C SER A 24 -16.82 3.14 -30.63
N SER A 25 -15.52 3.40 -30.73
CA SER A 25 -14.95 4.74 -30.46
C SER A 25 -15.26 5.73 -31.59
N SER A 26 -15.38 5.25 -32.83
CA SER A 26 -15.82 6.05 -33.98
C SER A 26 -17.31 6.41 -33.92
N GLU A 27 -18.16 5.52 -33.39
CA GLU A 27 -19.59 5.79 -33.19
C GLU A 27 -19.86 6.79 -32.06
N SER A 28 -18.96 6.91 -31.07
CA SER A 28 -19.09 7.90 -29.99
C SER A 28 -18.71 9.34 -30.38
N LEU A 29 -18.39 9.59 -31.66
CA LEU A 29 -18.05 10.92 -32.20
C LEU A 29 -19.18 11.59 -33.01
N HIS A 30 -20.40 11.05 -33.00
CA HIS A 30 -21.59 11.79 -33.42
C HIS A 30 -22.11 12.62 -32.24
N CYS A 31 -21.62 13.85 -32.10
CA CYS A 31 -22.34 14.88 -31.38
C CYS A 31 -23.45 15.43 -32.28
N ASP A 32 -24.66 15.46 -31.75
CA ASP A 32 -25.84 16.12 -32.31
C ASP A 32 -25.50 17.51 -32.86
N ILE A 33 -25.74 17.69 -34.16
CA ILE A 33 -25.77 19.01 -34.79
C ILE A 33 -27.19 19.54 -34.63
N ASP A 34 -27.46 20.18 -33.50
CA ASP A 34 -28.61 21.08 -33.37
C ASP A 34 -28.25 22.46 -33.93
N ALA A 35 -29.18 22.96 -34.73
CA ALA A 35 -29.05 24.14 -35.58
C ALA A 35 -28.98 25.47 -34.82
N ALA A 36 -28.47 26.48 -35.55
CA ALA A 36 -28.53 27.93 -35.32
C ALA A 36 -27.38 28.58 -34.53
N THR A 37 -26.31 28.96 -35.25
CA THR A 37 -25.86 30.36 -35.46
C THR A 37 -24.44 30.37 -36.09
N PRO A 38 -24.18 31.12 -37.18
CA PRO A 38 -22.84 31.22 -37.74
C PRO A 38 -22.12 32.43 -37.13
N ARG A 39 -21.16 32.22 -36.23
CA ARG A 39 -20.15 33.25 -35.91
C ARG A 39 -18.75 32.69 -36.08
N ARG A 40 -18.04 33.34 -37.01
CA ARG A 40 -16.64 33.13 -37.39
C ARG A 40 -15.73 33.29 -36.18
N HIS A 41 -14.98 32.23 -35.85
CA HIS A 41 -13.65 32.32 -35.25
C HIS A 41 -12.78 31.22 -35.88
N PRO A 42 -11.73 31.57 -36.64
CA PRO A 42 -10.71 30.62 -37.03
C PRO A 42 -9.77 30.48 -35.82
N ASP A 43 -9.71 29.30 -35.20
CA ASP A 43 -8.61 28.80 -34.33
C ASP A 43 -9.07 27.57 -33.53
N VAL A 44 -9.82 26.67 -34.17
CA VAL A 44 -9.91 25.28 -33.71
C VAL A 44 -9.04 24.51 -34.69
N CYS A 45 -7.79 24.25 -34.30
CA CYS A 45 -6.93 23.31 -35.00
C CYS A 45 -7.73 22.02 -35.20
N SER A 46 -8.08 21.77 -36.46
CA SER A 46 -8.43 20.47 -36.96
C SER A 46 -7.33 19.51 -36.52
N LEU A 47 -7.63 18.57 -35.63
CA LEU A 47 -6.88 17.33 -35.52
C LEU A 47 -6.98 16.65 -36.89
N SER A 48 -6.03 17.01 -37.75
CA SER A 48 -5.88 16.59 -39.12
C SER A 48 -5.89 15.07 -39.19
N ALA A 49 -6.78 14.53 -40.04
CA ALA A 49 -6.83 13.16 -40.55
C ALA A 49 -5.70 12.26 -40.03
N ASN A 50 -6.00 11.43 -39.02
CA ASN A 50 -5.10 10.38 -38.58
C ASN A 50 -4.90 9.40 -39.74
N GLU A 51 -3.74 9.47 -40.40
CA GLU A 51 -3.25 8.38 -41.23
C GLU A 51 -3.06 7.16 -40.33
N ILE A 52 -3.79 6.08 -40.60
CA ILE A 52 -3.73 4.87 -39.79
C ILE A 52 -2.42 4.15 -40.14
N PRO A 53 -1.51 3.93 -39.17
CA PRO A 53 -0.27 3.22 -39.44
C PRO A 53 -0.56 1.74 -39.74
N VAL A 54 0.01 1.22 -40.82
CA VAL A 54 -0.15 -0.18 -41.24
C VAL A 54 1.19 -0.89 -41.17
N VAL A 55 1.23 -2.03 -40.48
CA VAL A 55 2.40 -2.92 -40.37
C VAL A 55 2.02 -4.30 -40.88
N SER A 56 2.88 -4.92 -41.69
CA SER A 56 2.68 -6.27 -42.21
C SER A 56 3.48 -7.28 -41.37
N LEU A 57 2.89 -8.42 -40.99
CA LEU A 57 3.54 -9.45 -40.17
C LEU A 57 3.61 -10.80 -40.91
N LEU A 58 4.80 -11.39 -41.00
CA LEU A 58 5.08 -12.68 -41.65
C LEU A 58 5.46 -13.77 -40.62
N ILE A 59 4.65 -14.84 -40.54
CA ILE A 59 4.79 -15.94 -39.55
C ILE A 59 5.06 -17.32 -40.20
N GLN A 60 5.11 -17.46 -41.53
CA GLN A 60 5.61 -18.70 -42.18
C GLN A 60 5.79 -18.45 -43.67
N GLY A 61 4.69 -18.11 -44.35
CA GLY A 61 4.64 -17.70 -45.75
C GLY A 61 5.02 -18.79 -46.77
N GLY A 62 4.30 -18.81 -47.90
CA GLY A 62 4.60 -19.66 -49.06
C GLY A 62 5.20 -18.87 -50.24
N TYR A 63 5.21 -19.49 -51.42
CA TYR A 63 5.74 -18.87 -52.65
C TYR A 63 5.04 -17.56 -53.02
N ASP A 64 3.70 -17.51 -52.98
CA ASP A 64 2.93 -16.31 -53.34
C ASP A 64 3.09 -15.15 -52.34
N CYS A 65 3.32 -15.48 -51.06
CA CYS A 65 3.54 -14.48 -50.02
C CYS A 65 4.78 -13.63 -50.28
N ALA A 66 5.80 -14.17 -50.95
CA ALA A 66 7.00 -13.40 -51.30
C ALA A 66 6.69 -12.26 -52.27
N ARG A 67 5.74 -12.46 -53.20
CA ARG A 67 5.30 -11.40 -54.12
C ARG A 67 4.61 -10.27 -53.36
N LEU A 68 3.72 -10.63 -52.45
CA LEU A 68 2.95 -9.65 -51.66
C LEU A 68 3.84 -8.83 -50.73
N ILE A 69 4.84 -9.46 -50.10
CA ILE A 69 5.82 -8.75 -49.26
C ILE A 69 6.68 -7.82 -50.09
N LEU A 70 7.11 -8.24 -51.28
CA LEU A 70 7.88 -7.39 -52.17
C LEU A 70 7.08 -6.14 -52.57
N GLU A 71 5.78 -6.29 -52.87
CA GLU A 71 4.90 -5.15 -53.13
C GLU A 71 4.76 -4.23 -51.91
N HIS A 72 4.65 -4.78 -50.69
CA HIS A 72 4.60 -3.99 -49.46
C HIS A 72 5.89 -3.19 -49.23
N LEU A 73 7.06 -3.81 -49.39
CA LEU A 73 8.35 -3.13 -49.25
C LEU A 73 8.56 -2.05 -50.31
N LYS A 74 8.10 -2.27 -51.55
CA LYS A 74 8.09 -1.23 -52.60
C LYS A 74 7.21 -0.04 -52.25
N LYS A 75 6.09 -0.27 -51.57
CA LYS A 75 5.18 0.77 -51.06
C LYS A 75 5.65 1.41 -49.74
N GLN A 76 6.87 1.13 -49.27
CA GLN A 76 7.41 1.66 -48.00
C GLN A 76 6.57 1.28 -46.77
N LEU A 77 5.92 0.11 -46.81
CA LEU A 77 5.22 -0.44 -45.66
C LEU A 77 6.18 -1.27 -44.78
N PRO A 78 6.22 -1.05 -43.46
CA PRO A 78 7.04 -1.85 -42.57
C PRO A 78 6.55 -3.31 -42.51
N VAL A 79 7.47 -4.24 -42.69
CA VAL A 79 7.25 -5.69 -42.64
C VAL A 79 8.06 -6.28 -41.49
N VAL A 80 7.37 -7.00 -40.60
CA VAL A 80 7.97 -7.74 -39.48
C VAL A 80 7.97 -9.23 -39.80
N VAL A 81 9.14 -9.88 -39.71
CA VAL A 81 9.33 -11.29 -40.04
C VAL A 81 9.67 -12.08 -38.79
N VAL A 82 8.94 -13.16 -38.53
CA VAL A 82 9.16 -14.03 -37.37
C VAL A 82 10.04 -15.21 -37.78
N ARG A 83 11.33 -15.16 -37.43
CA ARG A 83 12.31 -16.24 -37.60
C ARG A 83 12.08 -17.34 -36.58
N GLY A 84 12.17 -18.59 -37.03
CA GLY A 84 11.87 -19.82 -36.30
C GLY A 84 10.47 -20.37 -36.55
N SER A 85 9.73 -19.77 -37.47
CA SER A 85 8.35 -20.14 -37.78
C SER A 85 8.22 -21.02 -39.03
N GLY A 86 9.30 -21.19 -39.79
CA GLY A 86 9.40 -22.02 -40.98
C GLY A 86 9.06 -21.29 -42.28
N GLY A 87 9.28 -21.97 -43.42
CA GLY A 87 8.85 -21.49 -44.74
C GLY A 87 9.62 -20.26 -45.24
N LEU A 88 8.90 -19.34 -45.91
CA LEU A 88 9.43 -18.07 -46.42
C LEU A 88 10.02 -17.18 -45.31
N ALA A 89 9.43 -17.17 -44.11
CA ALA A 89 9.87 -16.32 -42.99
C ALA A 89 11.31 -16.61 -42.60
N ASP A 90 11.67 -17.89 -42.47
CA ASP A 90 13.01 -18.32 -42.11
C ASP A 90 14.02 -18.11 -43.24
N LEU A 91 13.59 -18.31 -44.50
CA LEU A 91 14.43 -18.07 -45.67
C LEU A 91 14.73 -16.58 -45.86
N LEU A 92 13.72 -15.71 -45.67
CA LEU A 92 13.88 -14.25 -45.76
C LEU A 92 14.70 -13.72 -44.59
N ALA A 93 14.48 -14.23 -43.38
CA ALA A 93 15.29 -13.90 -42.21
C ALA A 93 16.76 -14.31 -42.41
N TYR A 94 17.01 -15.52 -42.91
CA TYR A 94 18.37 -16.00 -43.23
C TYR A 94 19.06 -15.07 -44.22
N ALA A 95 18.41 -14.77 -45.34
CA ALA A 95 18.95 -13.87 -46.36
C ALA A 95 19.18 -12.45 -45.83
N TYR A 96 18.32 -11.94 -44.94
CA TYR A 96 18.49 -10.63 -44.33
C TYR A 96 19.70 -10.54 -43.39
N TYR A 97 19.92 -11.55 -42.53
CA TYR A 97 21.08 -11.57 -41.62
C TYR A 97 22.40 -11.68 -42.39
N GLU A 98 22.48 -12.59 -43.37
CA GLU A 98 23.69 -12.79 -44.19
C GLU A 98 24.11 -11.52 -44.96
N VAL A 99 23.15 -10.69 -45.34
CA VAL A 99 23.41 -9.41 -46.03
C VAL A 99 23.66 -8.26 -45.04
N SER A 100 23.04 -8.27 -43.86
CA SER A 100 23.12 -7.16 -42.89
C SER A 100 24.31 -7.26 -41.94
N GLU A 101 24.78 -8.46 -41.59
CA GLU A 101 25.89 -8.67 -40.64
C GLU A 101 27.28 -8.50 -41.27
N ARG A 102 27.37 -8.35 -42.60
CA ARG A 102 28.65 -8.15 -43.29
C ARG A 102 29.00 -6.67 -43.43
N PRO A 103 30.22 -6.22 -43.04
CA PRO A 103 30.65 -4.84 -43.21
C PRO A 103 30.76 -4.50 -44.70
N ARG A 104 30.15 -3.37 -45.11
CA ARG A 104 30.07 -2.92 -46.52
C ARG A 104 31.46 -2.71 -47.13
N GLY A 105 31.78 -3.40 -48.22
CA GLY A 105 33.03 -3.23 -48.95
C GLY A 105 33.17 -4.09 -50.22
N ILE A 106 32.82 -3.51 -51.38
CA ILE A 106 33.24 -3.74 -52.79
C ILE A 106 33.29 -5.20 -53.36
N GLN A 107 33.08 -6.26 -52.60
CA GLN A 107 32.95 -7.65 -53.12
C GLN A 107 31.59 -8.31 -52.80
N ASP A 108 30.58 -7.53 -52.40
CA ASP A 108 29.27 -8.05 -51.98
C ASP A 108 28.46 -8.68 -53.13
N ALA A 109 28.61 -8.20 -54.36
CA ALA A 109 27.84 -8.71 -55.51
C ALA A 109 28.23 -10.15 -55.89
N GLU A 110 29.53 -10.47 -55.84
CA GLU A 110 30.04 -11.79 -56.20
C GLU A 110 29.64 -12.86 -55.17
N TYR A 111 29.71 -12.53 -53.87
CA TYR A 111 29.26 -13.41 -52.80
C TYR A 111 27.75 -13.67 -52.86
N VAL A 112 26.95 -12.62 -53.09
CA VAL A 112 25.49 -12.76 -53.19
C VAL A 112 25.12 -13.67 -54.36
N GLU A 113 25.80 -13.53 -55.49
CA GLU A 113 25.51 -14.29 -56.71
C GLU A 113 26.00 -15.74 -56.63
N ASN A 114 27.21 -15.99 -56.11
CA ASN A 114 27.85 -17.30 -56.13
C ASN A 114 27.56 -18.17 -54.90
N SER A 115 27.45 -17.56 -53.70
CA SER A 115 27.32 -18.29 -52.43
C SER A 115 25.90 -18.22 -51.90
N LEU A 116 25.38 -17.00 -51.67
CA LEU A 116 24.09 -16.81 -51.02
C LEU A 116 22.93 -17.34 -51.88
N LYS A 117 22.90 -17.02 -53.18
CA LYS A 117 21.88 -17.53 -54.10
C LYS A 117 21.89 -19.06 -54.20
N ARG A 118 23.07 -19.68 -54.18
CA ARG A 118 23.22 -21.15 -54.24
C ARG A 118 22.72 -21.81 -52.96
N GLU A 119 23.11 -21.30 -51.79
CA GLU A 119 22.62 -21.81 -50.50
C GLU A 119 21.12 -21.60 -50.31
N LEU A 120 20.59 -20.45 -50.73
CA LEU A 120 19.18 -20.16 -50.65
C LEU A 120 18.38 -21.11 -51.56
N SER A 121 18.86 -21.41 -52.77
CA SER A 121 18.27 -22.44 -53.62
C SER A 121 18.23 -23.83 -52.97
N ASN A 122 19.30 -24.23 -52.26
CA ASN A 122 19.34 -25.50 -51.54
C ASN A 122 18.35 -25.53 -50.37
N LYS A 123 18.29 -24.46 -49.57
CA LYS A 123 17.33 -24.32 -48.46
C LYS A 123 15.88 -24.26 -48.97
N ILE A 124 15.61 -23.60 -50.10
CA ILE A 124 14.28 -23.59 -50.75
C ILE A 124 13.89 -25.01 -51.16
N ALA A 125 14.79 -25.76 -51.80
CA ALA A 125 14.52 -27.13 -52.23
C ALA A 125 14.25 -28.08 -51.05
N HIS A 126 14.81 -27.78 -49.87
CA HIS A 126 14.55 -28.52 -48.64
C HIS A 126 13.21 -28.13 -47.99
N HIS A 127 12.92 -26.83 -47.84
CA HIS A 127 11.69 -26.34 -47.20
C HIS A 127 10.43 -26.46 -48.07
N PHE A 128 10.58 -26.44 -49.40
CA PHE A 128 9.48 -26.55 -50.36
C PHE A 128 9.75 -27.69 -51.36
N PRO A 129 9.34 -28.94 -51.04
CA PRO A 129 9.59 -30.11 -51.89
C PRO A 129 9.01 -29.97 -53.31
N GLN A 130 7.90 -29.24 -53.45
CA GLN A 130 7.23 -28.96 -54.73
C GLN A 130 8.09 -28.16 -55.72
N LEU A 131 9.08 -27.41 -55.23
CA LEU A 131 9.99 -26.59 -56.02
C LEU A 131 11.34 -27.30 -56.27
N ARG A 132 11.48 -28.58 -55.89
CA ARG A 132 12.73 -29.34 -56.05
C ARG A 132 13.02 -29.68 -57.52
N GLU A 133 11.98 -30.04 -58.28
CA GLU A 133 12.07 -30.43 -59.69
C GLU A 133 12.00 -29.23 -60.65
N ASN A 134 11.28 -28.15 -60.27
CA ASN A 134 11.10 -26.96 -61.10
C ASN A 134 12.17 -25.89 -60.85
N ASN A 135 13.29 -25.97 -61.59
CA ASN A 135 14.42 -25.04 -61.48
C ASN A 135 14.05 -23.58 -61.75
N LEU A 136 13.13 -23.31 -62.70
CA LEU A 136 12.71 -21.94 -63.06
C LEU A 136 11.97 -21.28 -61.89
N ALA A 137 10.96 -21.95 -61.34
CA ALA A 137 10.17 -21.43 -60.22
C ALA A 137 11.02 -21.24 -58.96
N ARG A 138 11.99 -22.12 -58.71
CA ARG A 138 12.94 -22.01 -57.60
C ARG A 138 13.86 -20.80 -57.74
N ASN A 139 14.41 -20.56 -58.94
CA ASN A 139 15.26 -19.39 -59.20
C ASN A 139 14.46 -18.08 -59.07
N LEU A 140 13.23 -18.07 -59.59
CA LEU A 140 12.34 -16.90 -59.49
C LEU A 140 11.92 -16.61 -58.05
N PHE A 141 11.69 -17.64 -57.23
CA PHE A 141 11.43 -17.49 -55.80
C PHE A 141 12.63 -16.90 -55.05
N ARG A 142 13.82 -17.45 -55.30
CA ARG A 142 15.09 -16.99 -54.73
C ARG A 142 15.34 -15.52 -55.06
N ASP A 143 15.20 -15.15 -56.32
CA ASP A 143 15.48 -13.78 -56.77
C ASP A 143 14.49 -12.78 -56.17
N ARG A 144 13.23 -13.16 -55.95
CA ARG A 144 12.25 -12.35 -55.20
C ARG A 144 12.64 -12.15 -53.74
N ILE A 145 13.12 -13.19 -53.05
CA ILE A 145 13.61 -13.06 -51.66
C ILE A 145 14.79 -12.08 -51.61
N MET A 146 15.71 -12.17 -52.57
CA MET A 146 16.83 -11.23 -52.66
C MET A 146 16.37 -9.80 -52.96
N GLU A 147 15.34 -9.63 -53.79
CA GLU A 147 14.75 -8.32 -54.06
C GLU A 147 14.08 -7.73 -52.80
N CYS A 148 13.39 -8.54 -51.99
CA CYS A 148 12.87 -8.12 -50.68
C CYS A 148 13.99 -7.64 -49.74
N VAL A 149 15.13 -8.33 -49.70
CA VAL A 149 16.27 -7.91 -48.87
C VAL A 149 16.89 -6.62 -49.40
N ARG A 150 16.93 -6.39 -50.72
CA ARG A 150 17.39 -5.10 -51.28
C ARG A 150 16.49 -3.94 -50.86
N TYR A 151 15.17 -4.12 -50.92
CA TYR A 151 14.20 -3.11 -50.51
C TYR A 151 14.02 -3.00 -48.98
N SER A 152 14.75 -3.79 -48.18
CA SER A 152 14.71 -3.72 -46.71
C SER A 152 15.23 -2.40 -46.16
N HIS A 153 16.22 -1.81 -46.82
CA HIS A 153 16.83 -0.53 -46.48
C HIS A 153 16.59 0.46 -47.62
N GLN A 154 15.86 1.54 -47.37
CA GLN A 154 15.65 2.61 -48.35
C GLN A 154 15.87 3.95 -47.66
N ASN A 155 16.63 4.85 -48.30
CA ASN A 155 16.85 6.23 -47.83
C ASN A 155 17.29 6.35 -46.35
N GLY A 156 18.12 5.40 -45.87
CA GLY A 156 18.61 5.38 -44.48
C GLY A 156 17.63 4.79 -43.45
N GLN A 157 16.48 4.25 -43.88
CA GLN A 157 15.44 3.69 -43.03
C GLN A 157 15.33 2.19 -43.17
N VAL A 158 14.80 1.53 -42.14
CA VAL A 158 14.64 0.07 -42.09
C VAL A 158 13.17 -0.29 -42.18
N TYR A 159 12.77 -0.92 -43.28
CA TYR A 159 11.40 -1.37 -43.53
C TYR A 159 11.19 -2.86 -43.23
N LEU A 160 12.27 -3.65 -43.12
CA LEU A 160 12.19 -5.06 -42.75
C LEU A 160 12.80 -5.28 -41.36
N THR A 161 11.99 -5.72 -40.40
CA THR A 161 12.45 -6.05 -39.04
C THR A 161 12.29 -7.54 -38.79
N VAL A 162 13.35 -8.21 -38.33
CA VAL A 162 13.32 -9.66 -38.07
C VAL A 162 13.29 -9.93 -36.57
N LEU A 163 12.30 -10.71 -36.12
CA LEU A 163 12.13 -11.17 -34.75
C LEU A 163 12.55 -12.64 -34.65
N ASN A 164 13.44 -12.97 -33.70
CA ASN A 164 13.98 -14.32 -33.58
C ASN A 164 13.36 -15.08 -32.40
N LEU A 165 12.52 -16.08 -32.67
CA LEU A 165 11.88 -16.91 -31.64
C LEU A 165 12.87 -17.72 -30.79
N HIS A 166 14.06 -18.00 -31.31
CA HIS A 166 15.07 -18.79 -30.61
C HIS A 166 15.97 -17.94 -29.70
N SER A 167 15.84 -16.60 -29.74
CA SER A 167 16.60 -15.73 -28.85
C SER A 167 15.92 -15.62 -27.49
N HIS A 168 16.68 -15.76 -26.40
CA HIS A 168 16.19 -15.53 -25.04
C HIS A 168 15.63 -14.10 -24.83
N THR A 169 15.98 -13.15 -25.70
CA THR A 169 15.50 -11.77 -25.67
C THR A 169 14.14 -11.55 -26.33
N CYS A 170 13.63 -12.53 -27.09
CA CYS A 170 12.39 -12.38 -27.86
C CYS A 170 11.24 -13.06 -27.12
N ASN A 171 10.50 -12.30 -26.32
CA ASN A 171 9.24 -12.76 -25.74
C ASN A 171 8.06 -12.32 -26.63
N LEU A 172 7.31 -13.29 -27.16
CA LEU A 172 6.11 -13.03 -27.97
C LEU A 172 5.02 -12.28 -27.18
N GLU A 173 5.09 -12.24 -25.85
CA GLU A 173 4.22 -11.41 -25.01
C GLU A 173 4.37 -9.91 -25.32
N ASN A 174 5.56 -9.45 -25.75
CA ASN A 174 5.87 -8.03 -26.05
C ASN A 174 5.84 -7.73 -27.57
N LEU A 175 4.99 -8.42 -28.32
CA LEU A 175 4.88 -8.23 -29.77
C LEU A 175 4.49 -6.80 -30.15
N ASP A 176 3.69 -6.13 -29.33
CA ASP A 176 3.30 -4.73 -29.46
C ASP A 176 4.51 -3.78 -29.49
N GLU A 177 5.44 -3.96 -28.56
CA GLU A 177 6.69 -3.19 -28.52
C GLU A 177 7.52 -3.39 -29.79
N HIS A 178 7.64 -4.63 -30.26
CA HIS A 178 8.37 -4.95 -31.47
C HIS A 178 7.73 -4.36 -32.72
N LEU A 179 6.40 -4.36 -32.82
CA LEU A 179 5.66 -3.75 -33.92
C LEU A 179 5.82 -2.22 -33.94
N LEU A 180 5.74 -1.57 -32.77
CA LEU A 180 5.96 -0.12 -32.65
C LEU A 180 7.39 0.27 -33.02
N ARG A 181 8.39 -0.47 -32.53
CA ARG A 181 9.80 -0.23 -32.90
C ARG A 181 10.02 -0.38 -34.41
N ALA A 182 9.41 -1.38 -35.03
CA ALA A 182 9.47 -1.55 -36.49
C ALA A 182 8.84 -0.37 -37.23
N LEU A 183 7.69 0.12 -36.75
CA LEU A 183 7.04 1.30 -37.30
C LEU A 183 7.92 2.56 -37.17
N PHE A 184 8.44 2.86 -35.97
CA PHE A 184 9.27 4.04 -35.73
C PHE A 184 10.61 4.00 -36.49
N LYS A 185 11.16 2.80 -36.77
CA LYS A 185 12.34 2.64 -37.64
C LYS A 185 12.06 2.90 -39.12
N SER A 186 10.81 2.73 -39.55
CA SER A 186 10.37 2.92 -40.94
C SER A 186 9.89 4.35 -41.24
N GLN A 187 9.59 5.15 -40.21
CA GLN A 187 9.12 6.53 -40.35
C GLN A 187 10.26 7.51 -40.66
N ARG A 188 10.01 8.47 -41.56
CA ARG A 188 10.98 9.52 -41.90
C ARG A 188 10.93 10.61 -40.84
N PRO A 189 12.08 11.08 -40.33
CA PRO A 189 12.08 12.27 -39.50
C PRO A 189 11.74 13.48 -40.38
N ASP A 190 10.55 14.05 -40.21
CA ASP A 190 10.18 15.30 -40.86
C ASP A 190 10.78 16.46 -40.07
N HIS A 191 11.91 17.00 -40.55
CA HIS A 191 12.64 18.08 -39.88
C HIS A 191 11.85 19.38 -39.71
N THR A 192 10.80 19.61 -40.51
CA THR A 192 9.94 20.81 -40.45
C THR A 192 8.84 20.72 -39.40
N SER A 193 8.40 19.50 -39.02
CA SER A 193 7.30 19.27 -38.07
C SER A 193 7.64 18.23 -37.00
N TRP A 194 8.92 18.16 -36.63
CA TRP A 194 9.47 17.23 -35.63
C TRP A 194 8.63 17.11 -34.35
N HIS A 195 8.18 18.25 -33.80
CA HIS A 195 7.32 18.26 -32.61
C HIS A 195 5.96 17.59 -32.81
N ALA A 196 5.33 17.79 -33.97
CA ALA A 196 4.04 17.17 -34.29
C ALA A 196 4.19 15.66 -34.52
N GLN A 197 5.30 15.23 -35.12
CA GLN A 197 5.63 13.82 -35.28
C GLN A 197 5.85 13.13 -33.92
N MET A 198 6.66 13.71 -33.04
CA MET A 198 6.86 13.18 -31.68
C MET A 198 5.57 13.10 -30.87
N GLN A 199 4.68 14.09 -30.99
CA GLN A 199 3.36 14.06 -30.34
C GLN A 199 2.50 12.92 -30.88
N LYS A 200 2.52 12.67 -32.19
CA LYS A 200 1.81 11.54 -32.81
C LYS A 200 2.37 10.20 -32.33
N ASP A 201 3.70 10.06 -32.30
CA ASP A 201 4.36 8.83 -31.85
C ASP A 201 4.12 8.59 -30.35
N LEU A 202 4.12 9.66 -29.54
CA LEU A 202 3.76 9.58 -28.13
C LEU A 202 2.30 9.17 -27.92
N LEU A 203 1.38 9.71 -28.72
CA LEU A 203 -0.03 9.32 -28.69
C LEU A 203 -0.20 7.84 -29.08
N LEU A 204 0.51 7.37 -30.09
CA LEU A 204 0.46 5.98 -30.54
C LEU A 204 1.01 5.03 -29.47
N THR A 205 2.14 5.36 -28.83
CA THR A 205 2.66 4.56 -27.71
C THR A 205 1.68 4.55 -26.52
N LEU A 206 1.02 5.68 -26.26
CA LEU A 206 -0.04 5.80 -25.26
C LEU A 206 -1.30 5.01 -25.63
N ASP A 207 -1.61 4.80 -26.91
CA ASP A 207 -2.70 3.91 -27.36
C ASP A 207 -2.33 2.43 -27.13
N TRP A 208 -1.08 2.06 -27.41
CA TRP A 208 -0.62 0.66 -27.40
C TRP A 208 -0.13 0.13 -26.04
N ASN A 209 0.13 1.01 -25.09
CA ASN A 209 0.49 0.72 -23.69
C ASN A 209 1.96 0.33 -23.48
N SER A 210 2.84 0.94 -24.27
CA SER A 210 4.26 0.60 -24.26
C SER A 210 5.08 1.79 -23.75
N PRO A 211 5.13 2.06 -22.43
CA PRO A 211 5.85 3.20 -21.87
C PRO A 211 7.36 3.10 -22.09
N HIS A 212 7.91 1.88 -22.08
CA HIS A 212 9.32 1.64 -22.39
C HIS A 212 9.71 2.08 -23.79
N VAL A 213 8.84 1.82 -24.77
CA VAL A 213 9.05 2.25 -26.16
C VAL A 213 8.95 3.76 -26.29
N ALA A 214 7.99 4.39 -25.58
CA ALA A 214 7.90 5.85 -25.54
C ALA A 214 9.20 6.47 -24.99
N MET A 215 9.75 5.91 -23.91
CA MET A 215 11.03 6.36 -23.35
C MET A 215 12.17 6.22 -24.36
N SER A 216 12.35 5.04 -24.96
CA SER A 216 13.51 4.78 -25.83
C SER A 216 13.41 5.41 -27.22
N GLU A 217 12.22 5.44 -27.81
CA GLU A 217 12.02 5.84 -29.21
C GLU A 217 11.51 7.28 -29.37
N VAL A 218 10.86 7.86 -28.35
CA VAL A 218 10.35 9.25 -28.40
C VAL A 218 11.24 10.18 -27.57
N PHE A 219 11.39 9.91 -26.27
CA PHE A 219 12.12 10.82 -25.37
C PHE A 219 13.64 10.81 -25.59
N LEU A 220 14.27 9.63 -25.67
CA LEU A 220 15.72 9.55 -25.89
C LEU A 220 16.18 9.98 -27.30
N LYS A 221 15.25 10.04 -28.27
CA LYS A 221 15.54 10.54 -29.62
C LYS A 221 15.43 12.07 -29.73
N ASP A 222 14.99 12.78 -28.70
CA ASP A 222 14.98 14.25 -28.70
C ASP A 222 16.41 14.80 -28.57
N PRO A 223 16.99 15.40 -29.63
CA PRO A 223 18.36 15.93 -29.56
C PRO A 223 18.47 17.15 -28.64
N SER A 224 17.35 17.78 -28.26
CA SER A 224 17.32 19.03 -27.51
C SER A 224 16.94 18.88 -26.03
N ASN A 225 16.40 17.73 -25.64
CA ASN A 225 15.78 17.45 -24.33
C ASN A 225 14.82 18.56 -23.86
N LYS A 226 14.18 19.27 -24.81
CA LYS A 226 13.29 20.41 -24.58
C LYS A 226 11.84 20.08 -24.90
N PHE A 227 11.55 18.86 -25.34
CA PHE A 227 10.19 18.42 -25.64
C PHE A 227 9.30 18.54 -24.40
N LYS A 228 8.37 19.51 -24.42
CA LYS A 228 7.32 19.65 -23.41
C LYS A 228 6.16 18.75 -23.79
N ILE A 229 5.77 17.88 -22.87
CA ILE A 229 4.61 17.03 -23.02
C ILE A 229 3.36 17.91 -23.13
N ASP A 230 2.55 17.64 -24.14
CA ASP A 230 1.30 18.36 -24.33
C ASP A 230 0.29 18.00 -23.24
N LYS A 231 -0.46 19.01 -22.81
CA LYS A 231 -1.39 18.90 -21.70
C LYS A 231 -2.53 17.93 -22.00
N ASP A 232 -2.92 17.80 -23.27
CA ASP A 232 -4.05 16.97 -23.68
C ASP A 232 -3.65 15.48 -23.74
N ILE A 233 -2.39 15.16 -24.08
CA ILE A 233 -1.83 13.80 -23.99
C ILE A 233 -1.81 13.34 -22.53
N PHE A 234 -1.40 14.21 -21.61
CA PHE A 234 -1.44 13.92 -20.18
C PHE A 234 -2.87 13.65 -19.68
N GLU A 235 -3.86 14.43 -20.12
CA GLU A 235 -5.26 14.21 -19.79
C GLU A 235 -5.77 12.84 -20.27
N GLN A 236 -5.37 12.42 -21.48
CA GLN A 236 -5.72 11.11 -22.01
C GLN A 236 -5.08 9.97 -21.20
N ALA A 237 -3.83 10.13 -20.76
CA ALA A 237 -3.15 9.13 -19.94
C ALA A 237 -3.85 8.91 -18.59
N ILE A 238 -4.29 9.98 -17.92
CA ILE A 238 -5.00 9.89 -16.64
C ILE A 238 -6.42 9.34 -16.81
N THR A 239 -7.10 9.68 -17.92
CA THR A 239 -8.50 9.29 -18.13
C THR A 239 -8.62 7.81 -18.49
N ARG A 240 -7.72 7.29 -19.31
CA ARG A 240 -7.71 5.88 -19.78
C ARG A 240 -7.32 4.90 -18.67
N SER A 241 -7.78 3.65 -18.80
CA SER A 241 -7.48 2.58 -17.85
C SER A 241 -6.13 1.91 -18.14
N ASN A 242 -5.41 1.49 -17.10
CA ASN A 242 -4.12 0.77 -17.19
C ASN A 242 -3.00 1.58 -17.88
N ARG A 243 -3.02 2.91 -17.77
CA ARG A 243 -1.99 3.82 -18.33
C ARG A 243 -1.21 4.57 -17.24
N GLU A 244 -1.23 4.02 -16.03
CA GLU A 244 -0.61 4.68 -14.88
C GLU A 244 0.92 4.77 -15.05
N ASP A 245 1.56 3.76 -15.66
CA ASP A 245 3.01 3.78 -15.95
C ASP A 245 3.43 4.94 -16.89
N PHE A 246 2.55 5.38 -17.80
CA PHE A 246 2.79 6.57 -18.62
C PHE A 246 2.74 7.85 -17.77
N VAL A 247 1.85 7.91 -16.78
CA VAL A 247 1.79 9.04 -15.85
C VAL A 247 3.09 9.11 -15.04
N ASP A 248 3.62 7.98 -14.57
CA ASP A 248 4.92 7.95 -13.87
C ASP A 248 6.06 8.40 -14.79
N LEU A 249 6.07 7.93 -16.04
CA LEU A 249 7.04 8.39 -17.04
C LEU A 249 6.97 9.91 -17.22
N PHE A 250 5.79 10.49 -17.36
CA PHE A 250 5.61 11.93 -17.55
C PHE A 250 6.04 12.75 -16.34
N LEU A 251 5.77 12.27 -15.12
CA LEU A 251 6.21 12.95 -13.90
C LEU A 251 7.73 12.90 -13.73
N ARG A 252 8.37 11.78 -14.07
CA ARG A 252 9.85 11.66 -14.06
C ARG A 252 10.53 12.58 -15.09
N GLN A 253 9.88 12.83 -16.23
CA GLN A 253 10.37 13.79 -17.23
C GLN A 253 10.12 15.26 -16.83
N GLY A 254 9.58 15.53 -15.62
CA GLY A 254 9.42 16.87 -15.09
C GLY A 254 8.13 17.58 -15.53
N PHE A 255 7.06 16.84 -15.84
CA PHE A 255 5.76 17.44 -16.14
C PHE A 255 5.20 18.17 -14.91
N GLN A 256 4.96 19.48 -15.03
CA GLN A 256 4.47 20.34 -13.95
C GLN A 256 2.94 20.31 -13.86
N ILE A 257 2.40 19.68 -12.82
CA ILE A 257 0.95 19.49 -12.66
C ILE A 257 0.24 20.81 -12.36
N HIS A 258 0.84 21.72 -11.59
CA HIS A 258 0.21 23.01 -11.28
C HIS A 258 -0.06 23.86 -12.53
N LYS A 259 0.70 23.70 -13.62
CA LYS A 259 0.46 24.38 -14.91
C LYS A 259 -0.62 23.70 -15.76
N TYR A 260 -0.89 22.43 -15.49
CA TYR A 260 -1.94 21.65 -16.14
C TYR A 260 -3.30 21.88 -15.48
N LEU A 261 -3.33 21.87 -14.15
CA LEU A 261 -4.54 21.82 -13.36
C LEU A 261 -5.21 23.20 -13.28
N THR A 262 -6.27 23.39 -14.08
CA THR A 262 -7.14 24.58 -13.99
C THR A 262 -8.52 24.18 -13.46
N PRO A 263 -9.28 25.10 -12.84
CA PRO A 263 -10.64 24.78 -12.37
C PRO A 263 -11.54 24.20 -13.48
N LYS A 264 -11.43 24.74 -14.70
CA LYS A 264 -12.19 24.23 -15.85
C LYS A 264 -11.79 22.80 -16.21
N ARG A 265 -10.49 22.49 -16.25
CA ARG A 265 -9.97 21.13 -16.55
C ARG A 265 -10.31 20.14 -15.45
N LEU A 266 -10.16 20.49 -14.18
CA LEU A 266 -10.55 19.62 -13.05
C LEU A 266 -12.04 19.25 -13.12
N ARG A 267 -12.91 20.22 -13.43
CA ARG A 267 -14.34 19.94 -13.64
C ARG A 267 -14.57 18.99 -14.82
N LEU A 268 -13.84 19.17 -15.93
CA LEU A 268 -13.91 18.25 -17.08
C LEU A 268 -13.44 16.84 -16.72
N LEU A 269 -12.43 16.69 -15.85
CA LEU A 269 -11.97 15.38 -15.37
C LEU A 269 -13.05 14.62 -14.59
N PHE A 270 -13.83 15.30 -13.74
CA PHE A 270 -14.98 14.68 -13.06
C PHE A 270 -16.11 14.32 -14.02
N LEU A 271 -16.33 15.11 -15.08
CA LEU A 271 -17.34 14.84 -16.12
C LEU A 271 -16.95 13.68 -17.05
N ARG A 272 -15.68 13.59 -17.45
CA ARG A 272 -15.15 12.61 -18.42
C ARG A 272 -14.77 11.27 -17.80
N CYS A 273 -14.89 11.10 -16.48
CA CYS A 273 -14.47 9.87 -15.83
C CYS A 273 -15.38 8.68 -16.22
N ARG A 274 -14.81 7.66 -16.85
CA ARG A 274 -15.51 6.47 -17.37
C ARG A 274 -16.27 5.65 -16.31
N ARG A 275 -15.89 5.75 -15.03
CA ARG A 275 -16.65 5.18 -13.89
C ARG A 275 -17.50 6.27 -13.25
N GLN A 276 -18.42 6.81 -14.02
CA GLN A 276 -19.33 7.83 -13.52
C GLN A 276 -20.28 7.27 -12.47
N GLU A 277 -20.50 5.95 -12.46
CA GLU A 277 -21.36 5.25 -11.50
C GLU A 277 -20.88 5.42 -10.07
N PHE A 278 -19.64 5.03 -9.73
CA PHE A 278 -19.14 5.13 -8.35
C PHE A 278 -19.18 6.57 -7.80
N PHE A 279 -18.72 7.54 -8.58
CA PHE A 279 -18.75 8.94 -8.14
C PHE A 279 -20.19 9.46 -8.01
N ARG A 280 -21.08 9.13 -8.96
CA ARG A 280 -22.48 9.58 -8.89
C ARG A 280 -23.27 8.91 -7.78
N THR A 281 -23.10 7.61 -7.55
CA THR A 281 -23.86 6.88 -6.52
C THR A 281 -23.32 7.16 -5.12
N VAL A 282 -22.01 7.10 -4.94
CA VAL A 282 -21.39 7.19 -3.60
C VAL A 282 -21.16 8.64 -3.19
N CYS A 283 -20.53 9.45 -4.06
CA CYS A 283 -20.15 10.82 -3.70
C CYS A 283 -21.29 11.83 -3.95
N TRP A 284 -21.98 11.74 -5.09
CA TRP A 284 -22.99 12.73 -5.49
C TRP A 284 -24.36 12.47 -4.84
N GLU A 285 -24.87 11.23 -4.91
CA GLU A 285 -26.14 10.84 -4.28
C GLU A 285 -25.95 10.52 -2.80
N GLY A 286 -25.01 9.63 -2.46
CA GLY A 286 -24.78 9.20 -1.08
C GLY A 286 -24.28 10.29 -0.15
N ALA A 287 -23.13 10.90 -0.47
CA ALA A 287 -22.49 11.88 0.40
C ALA A 287 -23.12 13.29 0.32
N LEU A 288 -23.34 13.82 -0.90
CA LEU A 288 -23.86 15.17 -1.10
C LEU A 288 -25.40 15.25 -1.12
N GLY A 289 -26.11 14.13 -1.26
CA GLY A 289 -27.58 14.11 -1.27
C GLY A 289 -28.23 14.69 -2.53
N HIS A 290 -27.49 14.82 -3.64
CA HIS A 290 -28.01 15.32 -4.90
C HIS A 290 -28.69 14.22 -5.72
N GLY A 291 -29.76 14.56 -6.45
CA GLY A 291 -30.43 13.61 -7.35
C GLY A 291 -29.58 13.27 -8.59
N LEU A 292 -29.70 12.04 -9.10
CA LEU A 292 -28.94 11.47 -10.23
C LEU A 292 -28.94 12.29 -11.54
N ILE A 293 -29.93 13.18 -11.73
CA ILE A 293 -30.16 13.97 -12.95
C ILE A 293 -29.59 15.40 -12.82
N THR A 294 -29.19 15.82 -11.62
CA THR A 294 -28.67 17.18 -11.40
C THR A 294 -27.33 17.37 -12.12
N LYS A 295 -27.23 18.44 -12.92
CA LYS A 295 -25.99 18.78 -13.66
C LYS A 295 -25.02 19.51 -12.74
N PHE A 296 -23.72 19.28 -12.92
CA PHE A 296 -22.67 20.01 -12.21
C PHE A 296 -22.77 21.52 -12.43
N SER A 297 -22.81 22.27 -11.32
CA SER A 297 -22.85 23.72 -11.33
C SER A 297 -21.52 24.31 -11.83
N LYS A 298 -21.50 25.62 -12.15
CA LYS A 298 -20.25 26.33 -12.45
C LYS A 298 -19.36 26.50 -11.20
N THR A 299 -19.95 26.44 -10.01
CA THR A 299 -19.29 26.60 -8.70
C THR A 299 -18.93 25.27 -8.04
N PHE A 300 -19.11 24.13 -8.74
CA PHE A 300 -18.88 22.78 -8.20
C PHE A 300 -17.58 22.62 -7.39
N ILE A 301 -16.49 23.27 -7.82
CA ILE A 301 -15.20 23.16 -7.14
C ILE A 301 -15.21 23.89 -5.79
N ASP A 302 -15.70 25.14 -5.77
CA ASP A 302 -15.66 25.97 -4.58
C ASP A 302 -16.72 25.56 -3.55
N SER A 303 -17.88 25.05 -4.01
CA SER A 303 -18.98 24.58 -3.14
C SER A 303 -18.92 23.07 -2.89
N ASP A 304 -19.25 22.26 -3.89
CA ASP A 304 -19.65 20.87 -3.70
C ASP A 304 -18.45 19.96 -3.43
N LEU A 305 -17.32 20.19 -4.11
CA LEU A 305 -16.08 19.44 -3.90
C LEU A 305 -15.42 19.77 -2.56
N ASN A 306 -15.40 21.05 -2.17
CA ASN A 306 -14.93 21.45 -0.84
C ASN A 306 -15.82 20.86 0.25
N LEU A 307 -17.14 20.87 0.07
CA LEU A 307 -18.07 20.23 1.00
C LEU A 307 -17.83 18.72 1.10
N LEU A 308 -17.60 18.04 -0.03
CA LEU A 308 -17.28 16.61 -0.04
C LEU A 308 -15.96 16.31 0.70
N ILE A 309 -14.92 17.11 0.47
CA ILE A 309 -13.65 17.00 1.18
C ILE A 309 -13.83 17.27 2.67
N GLU A 310 -14.62 18.28 3.03
CA GLU A 310 -14.92 18.63 4.41
C GLU A 310 -15.66 17.48 5.13
N MET A 311 -16.67 16.88 4.51
CA MET A 311 -17.38 15.72 5.08
C MET A 311 -16.46 14.52 5.28
N CYS A 312 -15.53 14.27 4.36
CA CYS A 312 -14.61 13.13 4.44
C CYS A 312 -13.42 13.36 5.38
N THR A 313 -12.89 14.58 5.46
CA THR A 313 -11.59 14.88 6.11
C THR A 313 -11.67 15.90 7.26
N GLY A 314 -12.74 16.68 7.33
CA GLY A 314 -12.90 17.81 8.25
C GLY A 314 -11.93 18.96 7.97
N ILE A 315 -11.46 19.11 6.73
CA ILE A 315 -10.62 20.22 6.25
C ILE A 315 -11.51 21.18 5.47
N HIS A 316 -11.57 22.44 5.90
CA HIS A 316 -12.42 23.46 5.29
C HIS A 316 -11.68 24.18 4.15
N ASN A 317 -12.39 24.49 3.06
CA ASN A 317 -11.89 25.29 1.93
C ASN A 317 -10.50 24.87 1.42
N PHE A 318 -10.27 23.55 1.28
CA PHE A 318 -8.99 23.03 0.82
C PHE A 318 -8.63 23.53 -0.59
N ILE A 319 -9.63 23.65 -1.47
CA ILE A 319 -9.46 24.05 -2.86
C ILE A 319 -10.01 25.46 -3.08
N ASN A 320 -9.17 26.35 -3.62
CA ASN A 320 -9.59 27.67 -4.08
C ASN A 320 -9.40 27.77 -5.60
N SER A 321 -10.50 28.03 -6.33
CA SER A 321 -10.46 28.17 -7.79
C SER A 321 -9.57 29.32 -8.28
N GLN A 322 -9.50 30.43 -7.53
CA GLN A 322 -8.67 31.59 -7.90
C GLN A 322 -7.19 31.24 -7.80
N GLU A 323 -6.77 30.64 -6.69
CA GLU A 323 -5.38 30.20 -6.45
C GLU A 323 -4.91 29.22 -7.54
N MET A 324 -5.74 28.23 -7.90
CA MET A 324 -5.42 27.31 -9.00
C MET A 324 -5.25 28.03 -10.34
N SER A 325 -6.11 28.99 -10.67
CA SER A 325 -5.98 29.73 -11.93
C SER A 325 -4.71 30.59 -12.00
N VAL A 326 -4.33 31.19 -10.88
CA VAL A 326 -3.16 32.07 -10.74
C VAL A 326 -1.87 31.23 -10.81
N ASN A 327 -1.83 30.10 -10.10
CA ASN A 327 -0.74 29.12 -10.17
C ASN A 327 -0.57 28.54 -11.59
N ALA A 328 -1.65 28.27 -12.31
CA ALA A 328 -1.59 27.76 -13.68
C ALA A 328 -1.04 28.79 -14.69
N MET A 329 -1.16 30.08 -14.39
CA MET A 329 -0.57 31.19 -15.17
C MET A 329 0.90 31.45 -14.81
N GLY A 330 1.45 30.77 -13.80
CA GLY A 330 2.83 30.99 -13.33
C GLY A 330 3.02 32.23 -12.47
N MET A 331 1.92 32.87 -12.04
CA MET A 331 1.95 33.89 -11.01
C MET A 331 1.68 33.18 -9.69
N TYR A 332 2.68 32.99 -8.85
CA TYR A 332 2.51 32.19 -7.63
C TYR A 332 2.26 33.08 -6.41
N THR A 333 1.29 32.71 -5.57
CA THR A 333 1.03 33.36 -4.28
C THR A 333 1.97 32.85 -3.17
N VAL A 334 2.53 31.65 -3.35
CA VAL A 334 3.50 30.95 -2.49
C VAL A 334 4.60 30.36 -3.37
N ASP A 335 5.66 29.79 -2.80
CA ASP A 335 6.73 29.08 -3.55
C ASP A 335 6.16 28.13 -4.64
N PRO A 336 6.80 28.03 -5.83
CA PRO A 336 6.33 27.19 -6.93
C PRO A 336 6.25 25.70 -6.56
N SER A 337 7.11 25.23 -5.66
CA SER A 337 7.08 23.87 -5.11
C SER A 337 5.83 23.62 -4.27
N ALA A 338 5.36 24.60 -3.50
CA ALA A 338 4.10 24.51 -2.75
C ALA A 338 2.88 24.40 -3.68
N ALA A 339 2.88 25.16 -4.78
CA ALA A 339 1.82 25.06 -5.80
C ALA A 339 1.79 23.66 -6.44
N GLU A 340 2.96 23.05 -6.72
CA GLU A 340 3.03 21.69 -7.25
C GLU A 340 2.54 20.65 -6.25
N ARG A 341 2.96 20.73 -4.98
CA ARG A 341 2.49 19.86 -3.89
C ARG A 341 0.98 19.85 -3.75
N LYS A 342 0.38 21.04 -3.70
CA LYS A 342 -1.08 21.20 -3.58
C LYS A 342 -1.80 20.65 -4.81
N SER A 343 -1.28 20.92 -6.01
CA SER A 343 -1.87 20.43 -7.26
C SER A 343 -1.81 18.91 -7.39
N LEU A 344 -0.70 18.29 -6.98
CA LEU A 344 -0.54 16.84 -6.85
C LEU A 344 -1.58 16.25 -5.90
N CYS A 345 -1.75 16.86 -4.72
CA CYS A 345 -2.74 16.41 -3.74
C CYS A 345 -4.17 16.46 -4.30
N ILE A 346 -4.54 17.53 -5.01
CA ILE A 346 -5.87 17.64 -5.65
C ILE A 346 -6.07 16.53 -6.69
N LEU A 347 -5.04 16.20 -7.48
CA LEU A 347 -5.12 15.12 -8.46
C LEU A 347 -5.24 13.73 -7.79
N ILE A 348 -4.56 13.52 -6.66
CA ILE A 348 -4.70 12.30 -5.83
C ILE A 348 -6.13 12.19 -5.29
N LEU A 349 -6.68 13.28 -4.74
CA LEU A 349 -8.06 13.31 -4.25
C LEU A 349 -9.05 12.98 -5.38
N TRP A 350 -8.86 13.54 -6.57
CA TRP A 350 -9.65 13.17 -7.75
C TRP A 350 -9.54 11.67 -8.08
N ALA A 351 -8.34 11.07 -8.04
CA ALA A 351 -8.15 9.64 -8.28
C ALA A 351 -8.86 8.78 -7.21
N VAL A 352 -8.90 9.23 -5.97
CA VAL A 352 -9.56 8.55 -4.85
C VAL A 352 -11.09 8.62 -4.99
N PHE A 353 -11.66 9.80 -5.23
CA PHE A 353 -13.11 9.97 -5.42
C PHE A 353 -13.64 9.28 -6.68
N THR A 354 -12.79 9.04 -7.68
CA THR A 354 -13.13 8.27 -8.89
C THR A 354 -12.80 6.77 -8.79
N ASN A 355 -12.39 6.30 -7.60
CA ASN A 355 -12.00 4.92 -7.31
C ASN A 355 -10.93 4.35 -8.28
N LYS A 356 -9.84 5.09 -8.49
CA LYS A 356 -8.65 4.66 -9.26
C LYS A 356 -7.46 4.41 -8.31
N PRO A 357 -7.43 3.29 -7.56
CA PRO A 357 -6.43 3.07 -6.52
C PRO A 357 -5.00 2.92 -7.08
N LYS A 358 -4.82 2.32 -8.26
CA LYS A 358 -3.50 2.20 -8.91
C LYS A 358 -2.90 3.57 -9.22
N LEU A 359 -3.70 4.49 -9.77
CA LEU A 359 -3.26 5.84 -10.07
C LEU A 359 -2.99 6.63 -8.78
N ALA A 360 -3.82 6.48 -7.75
CA ALA A 360 -3.60 7.14 -6.46
C ALA A 360 -2.26 6.71 -5.82
N LYS A 361 -1.91 5.40 -5.85
CA LYS A 361 -0.62 4.89 -5.37
C LYS A 361 0.56 5.45 -6.16
N LEU A 362 0.41 5.54 -7.47
CA LEU A 362 1.45 6.07 -8.36
C LEU A 362 1.68 7.57 -8.15
N LEU A 363 0.62 8.35 -7.98
CA LEU A 363 0.75 9.78 -7.68
C LEU A 363 1.30 10.01 -6.27
N TRP A 364 0.96 9.14 -5.32
CA TRP A 364 1.47 9.20 -3.95
C TRP A 364 3.00 9.06 -3.88
N GLN A 365 3.61 8.22 -4.72
CA GLN A 365 5.08 8.05 -4.74
C GLN A 365 5.83 9.33 -5.17
N HIS A 366 5.15 10.26 -5.85
CA HIS A 366 5.69 11.55 -6.27
C HIS A 366 5.32 12.70 -5.32
N SER A 367 4.63 12.40 -4.22
CA SER A 367 4.23 13.40 -3.25
C SER A 367 5.37 13.77 -2.30
N ASP A 368 5.44 15.05 -1.94
CA ASP A 368 6.43 15.58 -0.99
C ASP A 368 6.10 15.28 0.46
N GLN A 369 4.81 15.06 0.75
CA GLN A 369 4.30 14.72 2.07
C GLN A 369 3.56 13.37 2.03
N PRO A 370 4.29 12.26 1.77
CA PRO A 370 3.67 10.94 1.57
C PRO A 370 2.90 10.47 2.82
N ILE A 371 3.39 10.74 4.03
CA ILE A 371 2.71 10.34 5.27
C ILE A 371 1.35 11.04 5.40
N HIS A 372 1.29 12.37 5.26
CA HIS A 372 0.06 13.14 5.35
C HIS A 372 -0.97 12.69 4.30
N VAL A 373 -0.53 12.58 3.03
CA VAL A 373 -1.40 12.19 1.92
C VAL A 373 -1.95 10.77 2.13
N ALA A 374 -1.12 9.79 2.51
CA ALA A 374 -1.58 8.43 2.75
C ALA A 374 -2.61 8.34 3.89
N LEU A 375 -2.42 9.11 4.98
CA LEU A 375 -3.38 9.17 6.07
C LEU A 375 -4.71 9.80 5.66
N ILE A 376 -4.69 10.85 4.84
CA ILE A 376 -5.90 11.50 4.31
C ILE A 376 -6.64 10.57 3.35
N VAL A 377 -5.92 9.89 2.45
CA VAL A 377 -6.53 8.92 1.53
C VAL A 377 -7.16 7.76 2.32
N SER A 378 -6.48 7.25 3.35
CA SER A 378 -7.01 6.23 4.26
C SER A 378 -8.31 6.69 4.94
N MET A 379 -8.35 7.95 5.40
CA MET A 379 -9.51 8.59 6.01
C MET A 379 -10.69 8.69 5.03
N ILE A 380 -10.44 9.14 3.80
CA ILE A 380 -11.48 9.28 2.77
C ILE A 380 -12.07 7.92 2.45
N TYR A 381 -11.25 6.88 2.26
CA TYR A 381 -11.76 5.54 2.01
C TYR A 381 -12.54 4.96 3.19
N GLU A 382 -12.16 5.26 4.44
CA GLU A 382 -12.94 4.86 5.61
C GLU A 382 -14.31 5.55 5.64
N LYS A 383 -14.37 6.85 5.32
CA LYS A 383 -15.63 7.60 5.28
C LYS A 383 -16.53 7.23 4.12
N LEU A 384 -15.98 6.98 2.93
CA LEU A 384 -16.76 6.58 1.77
C LEU A 384 -17.48 5.24 1.98
N GLN A 385 -16.95 4.34 2.80
CA GLN A 385 -17.58 3.05 3.13
C GLN A 385 -18.94 3.18 3.83
N ASP A 386 -19.20 4.31 4.50
CA ASP A 386 -20.49 4.56 5.17
C ASP A 386 -21.61 4.84 4.14
N TYR A 387 -21.24 5.31 2.94
CA TYR A 387 -22.16 5.64 1.85
C TYR A 387 -22.29 4.52 0.79
N VAL A 388 -21.55 3.42 0.94
CA VAL A 388 -21.58 2.29 0.01
C VAL A 388 -22.51 1.19 0.54
N ASN A 389 -23.51 0.84 -0.28
CA ASN A 389 -24.45 -0.25 0.03
C ASN A 389 -23.86 -1.63 -0.33
N ASP A 390 -23.05 -1.72 -1.39
CA ASP A 390 -22.46 -2.99 -1.85
C ASP A 390 -21.37 -3.49 -0.91
N SER A 391 -21.57 -4.69 -0.34
CA SER A 391 -20.63 -5.29 0.62
C SER A 391 -19.24 -5.55 0.02
N ASN A 392 -19.17 -5.96 -1.25
CA ASN A 392 -17.90 -6.22 -1.94
C ASN A 392 -17.09 -4.93 -2.11
N VAL A 393 -17.71 -3.87 -2.64
CA VAL A 393 -17.06 -2.56 -2.82
C VAL A 393 -16.67 -1.99 -1.46
N LYS A 394 -17.50 -2.16 -0.43
CA LYS A 394 -17.18 -1.76 0.95
C LYS A 394 -15.95 -2.48 1.48
N GLN A 395 -15.83 -3.79 1.25
CA GLN A 395 -14.64 -4.56 1.62
C GLN A 395 -13.40 -4.12 0.82
N GLU A 396 -13.53 -3.83 -0.47
CA GLU A 396 -12.44 -3.29 -1.29
C GLU A 396 -11.96 -1.92 -0.79
N LEU A 397 -12.88 -1.00 -0.44
CA LEU A 397 -12.51 0.28 0.15
C LEU A 397 -11.86 0.12 1.53
N TYR A 398 -12.28 -0.89 2.29
CA TYR A 398 -11.66 -1.21 3.58
C TYR A 398 -10.23 -1.71 3.44
N THR A 399 -9.97 -2.60 2.49
CA THR A 399 -8.62 -3.09 2.20
C THR A 399 -7.73 -1.98 1.67
N LEU A 400 -8.25 -1.10 0.80
CA LEU A 400 -7.53 0.07 0.31
C LEU A 400 -7.20 1.06 1.44
N SER A 401 -8.16 1.37 2.32
CA SER A 401 -7.93 2.24 3.48
C SER A 401 -6.81 1.71 4.38
N ARG A 402 -6.81 0.40 4.66
CA ARG A 402 -5.74 -0.26 5.42
C ARG A 402 -4.40 -0.23 4.70
N GLU A 403 -4.37 -0.48 3.40
CA GLU A 403 -3.14 -0.46 2.62
C GLU A 403 -2.50 0.93 2.63
N PHE A 404 -3.28 2.02 2.47
CA PHE A 404 -2.76 3.38 2.59
C PHE A 404 -2.28 3.70 4.02
N SER A 405 -2.97 3.20 5.05
CA SER A 405 -2.49 3.28 6.42
C SER A 405 -1.12 2.59 6.60
N GLU A 406 -0.96 1.38 6.06
CA GLU A 406 0.28 0.62 6.11
C GLU A 406 1.43 1.30 5.35
N MET A 407 1.14 1.95 4.23
CA MET A 407 2.12 2.77 3.50
C MET A 407 2.63 3.93 4.35
N ALA A 408 1.74 4.66 5.02
CA ALA A 408 2.13 5.75 5.93
C ALA A 408 3.01 5.23 7.09
N THR A 409 2.67 4.08 7.67
CA THR A 409 3.46 3.48 8.76
C THR A 409 4.82 2.97 8.31
N SER A 410 4.89 2.38 7.13
CA SER A 410 6.14 1.79 6.61
C SER A 410 7.15 2.87 6.24
N VAL A 411 6.70 3.97 5.62
CA VAL A 411 7.55 5.13 5.33
C VAL A 411 8.04 5.79 6.63
N LEU A 412 7.17 5.88 7.66
CA LEU A 412 7.58 6.39 8.97
C LEU A 412 8.60 5.46 9.66
N ASP A 413 8.42 4.15 9.59
CA ASP A 413 9.36 3.17 10.17
C ASP A 413 10.72 3.22 9.47
N ALA A 414 10.73 3.26 8.13
CA ALA A 414 11.95 3.42 7.35
C ALA A 414 12.73 4.69 7.74
N SER A 415 12.03 5.83 7.87
CA SER A 415 12.67 7.06 8.33
C SER A 415 13.09 7.01 9.80
N TYR A 416 12.33 6.35 10.69
CA TYR A 416 12.68 6.25 12.10
C TYR A 416 13.96 5.42 12.32
N ARG A 417 14.17 4.38 11.49
CA ARG A 417 15.39 3.56 11.48
C ARG A 417 16.60 4.32 10.95
N ASP A 418 16.40 5.18 9.94
CA ASP A 418 17.45 6.00 9.34
C ASP A 418 17.79 7.23 10.20
N SER A 419 16.80 8.08 10.49
CA SER A 419 16.95 9.31 11.26
C SER A 419 15.73 9.63 12.14
N SER A 420 15.85 9.33 13.44
CA SER A 420 14.76 9.57 14.41
C SER A 420 14.34 11.04 14.53
N CYS A 421 15.25 12.01 14.33
CA CYS A 421 14.92 13.44 14.40
C CYS A 421 14.03 13.90 13.25
N ARG A 422 14.33 13.50 12.00
CA ARG A 422 13.49 13.85 10.83
C ARG A 422 12.10 13.25 10.96
N ALA A 423 12.01 12.02 11.47
CA ALA A 423 10.74 11.38 11.75
C ALA A 423 9.91 12.17 12.79
N TYR A 424 10.55 12.75 13.82
CA TYR A 424 9.85 13.62 14.77
C TYR A 424 9.44 14.96 14.15
N ASP A 425 10.29 15.57 13.32
CA ASP A 425 10.01 16.85 12.66
C ASP A 425 8.74 16.75 11.82
N VAL A 426 8.54 15.68 11.04
CA VAL A 426 7.29 15.44 10.28
C VAL A 426 6.06 15.24 11.17
N LEU A 427 6.20 14.53 12.29
CA LEU A 427 5.07 14.31 13.21
C LEU A 427 4.62 15.61 13.89
N SER A 428 5.54 16.57 14.07
CA SER A 428 5.27 17.90 14.60
C SER A 428 5.00 18.98 13.55
N GLU A 429 5.11 18.67 12.25
CA GLU A 429 4.91 19.64 11.19
C GLU A 429 3.44 20.10 11.15
N GLU A 430 3.22 21.40 11.20
CA GLU A 430 1.91 22.02 10.96
C GLU A 430 1.99 22.79 9.64
N THR A 431 1.19 22.38 8.64
CA THR A 431 1.15 23.06 7.34
C THR A 431 -0.19 23.75 7.10
N SER A 432 -0.13 24.89 6.40
CA SER A 432 -1.34 25.61 5.96
C SER A 432 -2.21 24.77 5.05
N ASP A 433 -1.60 23.88 4.25
CA ASP A 433 -2.31 23.01 3.30
C ASP A 433 -3.32 22.09 4.00
N TRP A 434 -3.02 21.62 5.22
CA TRP A 434 -3.87 20.71 5.97
C TRP A 434 -4.65 21.39 7.11
N SER A 435 -4.93 22.69 6.99
CA SER A 435 -5.56 23.51 8.05
C SER A 435 -4.79 23.49 9.39
N TYR A 436 -3.45 23.53 9.34
CA TYR A 436 -2.57 23.51 10.52
C TYR A 436 -2.75 22.28 11.42
N LYS A 437 -3.12 21.14 10.83
CA LYS A 437 -3.18 19.85 11.52
C LYS A 437 -1.86 19.11 11.35
N THR A 438 -1.36 18.51 12.44
CA THR A 438 -0.20 17.62 12.40
C THR A 438 -0.53 16.27 11.76
N ALA A 439 0.48 15.54 11.27
CA ALA A 439 0.30 14.16 10.80
C ALA A 439 -0.40 13.26 11.84
N VAL A 440 -0.10 13.48 13.13
CA VAL A 440 -0.69 12.73 14.24
C VAL A 440 -2.16 13.07 14.45
N ASP A 441 -2.53 14.35 14.31
CA ASP A 441 -3.93 14.80 14.36
C ASP A 441 -4.74 14.22 13.20
N ILE A 442 -4.18 14.17 11.99
CA ILE A 442 -4.80 13.54 10.83
C ILE A 442 -4.99 12.04 11.09
N ALA A 443 -3.96 11.34 11.58
CA ALA A 443 -4.07 9.91 11.91
C ALA A 443 -5.14 9.64 12.98
N ALA A 444 -5.29 10.53 13.97
CA ALA A 444 -6.30 10.41 15.01
C ALA A 444 -7.72 10.64 14.47
N ASN A 445 -7.91 11.64 13.59
CA ASN A 445 -9.17 11.87 12.89
C ASN A 445 -9.55 10.69 11.98
N ALA A 446 -8.55 10.07 11.34
CA ALA A 446 -8.68 8.85 10.55
C ALA A 446 -8.87 7.58 11.41
N LYS A 447 -8.94 7.70 12.74
CA LYS A 447 -9.00 6.55 13.67
C LYS A 447 -7.95 5.47 13.38
N ASN A 448 -6.80 5.87 12.85
CA ASN A 448 -5.79 4.97 12.36
C ASN A 448 -4.93 4.41 13.51
N ARG A 449 -5.32 3.25 14.02
CA ARG A 449 -4.71 2.63 15.21
C ARG A 449 -3.30 2.12 14.95
N THR A 450 -3.03 1.58 13.77
CA THR A 450 -1.71 1.02 13.41
C THR A 450 -0.65 2.13 13.40
N PHE A 451 -0.97 3.28 12.82
CA PHE A 451 -0.06 4.42 12.79
C PHE A 451 0.25 5.00 14.16
N LEU A 452 -0.76 5.21 15.01
CA LEU A 452 -0.57 5.79 16.34
C LEU A 452 0.07 4.82 17.34
N SER A 453 -0.09 3.51 17.14
CA SER A 453 0.56 2.49 17.98
C SER A 453 2.03 2.24 17.62
N HIS A 454 2.52 2.79 16.51
CA HIS A 454 3.91 2.70 16.09
C HIS A 454 4.86 3.25 17.17
N THR A 455 6.04 2.64 17.29
CA THR A 455 7.03 2.96 18.34
C THR A 455 7.51 4.41 18.26
N CYS A 456 7.72 4.93 17.04
CA CYS A 456 8.08 6.33 16.80
C CYS A 456 7.02 7.29 17.37
N CYS A 457 5.75 7.07 17.02
CA CYS A 457 4.62 7.87 17.52
C CYS A 457 4.49 7.80 19.04
N GLN A 458 4.69 6.63 19.65
CA GLN A 458 4.61 6.46 21.11
C GLN A 458 5.77 7.14 21.85
N LYS A 459 6.98 7.15 21.26
CA LYS A 459 8.13 7.85 21.83
C LYS A 459 8.00 9.37 21.66
N TRP A 460 7.53 9.83 20.50
CA TRP A 460 7.13 11.22 20.27
C TRP A 460 6.04 11.65 21.26
N LEU A 461 5.02 10.84 21.46
CA LEU A 461 3.93 11.11 22.42
C LEU A 461 4.43 11.17 23.85
N SER A 462 5.41 10.34 24.21
CA SER A 462 6.05 10.38 25.52
C SER A 462 6.86 11.68 25.71
N ASN A 463 7.55 12.14 24.65
CA ASN A 463 8.22 13.44 24.65
C ASN A 463 7.21 14.60 24.74
N LEU A 464 6.08 14.51 24.05
CA LEU A 464 5.00 15.50 24.13
C LEU A 464 4.39 15.54 25.54
N PHE A 465 4.19 14.38 26.17
CA PHE A 465 3.65 14.29 27.54
C PHE A 465 4.61 14.86 28.58
N LEU A 466 5.92 14.65 28.40
CA LEU A 466 6.95 15.30 29.20
C LEU A 466 7.08 16.80 28.87
N GLY A 467 6.72 17.23 27.66
CA GLY A 467 6.85 18.61 27.21
C GLY A 467 8.31 19.08 27.20
N ASN A 468 8.53 20.27 27.74
CA ASN A 468 9.84 20.92 27.79
C ASN A 468 10.69 20.50 28.99
N ILE A 469 10.28 19.47 29.74
CA ILE A 469 11.05 18.92 30.86
C ILE A 469 11.60 17.52 30.53
N ARG A 470 12.80 17.21 31.02
CA ARG A 470 13.36 15.85 31.08
C ARG A 470 13.70 15.52 32.53
N ILE A 471 13.21 14.38 32.99
CA ILE A 471 13.44 13.90 34.35
C ILE A 471 14.75 13.14 34.37
N ARG A 472 15.63 13.47 35.31
CA ARG A 472 16.90 12.80 35.54
C ARG A 472 16.69 11.62 36.49
N ASP A 473 17.33 10.51 36.16
CA ASP A 473 17.57 9.45 37.11
C ASP A 473 18.92 9.69 37.76
N LEU A 474 18.91 10.27 38.97
CA LEU A 474 20.08 10.30 39.83
C LEU A 474 20.21 8.93 40.50
N THR A 475 21.27 8.20 40.18
CA THR A 475 21.63 6.91 40.77
C THR A 475 22.48 7.07 42.04
N TRP A 476 22.11 7.99 42.94
CA TRP A 476 22.73 8.06 44.26
C TRP A 476 21.98 7.16 45.25
N GLY A 477 22.53 5.95 45.47
CA GLY A 477 22.38 5.13 46.69
C GLY A 477 20.97 4.67 47.11
N VAL A 478 20.69 3.37 46.94
CA VAL A 478 19.65 2.50 47.56
C VAL A 478 18.16 2.92 47.43
N VAL A 479 17.83 4.21 47.29
CA VAL A 479 16.44 4.70 47.25
C VAL A 479 16.12 5.33 45.90
N THR A 480 15.61 4.52 44.97
CA THR A 480 15.02 5.01 43.71
C THR A 480 13.59 5.48 43.95
N PHE A 481 13.35 6.78 43.96
CA PHE A 481 11.98 7.32 44.03
C PHE A 481 11.22 7.09 42.72
N PRO A 482 9.92 6.72 42.77
CA PRO A 482 9.08 6.64 41.59
C PRO A 482 9.01 7.98 40.82
N GLN A 483 8.91 7.90 39.49
CA GLN A 483 8.87 9.09 38.62
C GLN A 483 7.76 10.08 39.00
N TRP A 484 6.58 9.57 39.35
CA TRP A 484 5.44 10.41 39.77
C TRP A 484 5.76 11.24 41.01
N PHE A 485 6.47 10.65 41.97
CA PHE A 485 6.86 11.31 43.22
C PHE A 485 7.85 12.43 42.94
N LYS A 486 8.86 12.18 42.09
CA LYS A 486 9.82 13.22 41.65
C LYS A 486 9.08 14.42 41.02
N VAL A 487 8.15 14.17 40.10
CA VAL A 487 7.42 15.22 39.38
C VAL A 487 6.55 16.05 40.32
N VAL A 488 5.79 15.41 41.20
CA VAL A 488 4.93 16.09 42.19
C VAL A 488 5.76 16.93 43.15
N LEU A 489 6.85 16.35 43.65
CA LEU A 489 7.71 17.01 44.62
C LEU A 489 8.42 18.22 44.00
N CYS A 490 8.85 18.16 42.74
CA CYS A 490 9.37 19.31 42.00
C CYS A 490 8.31 20.33 41.56
N ALA A 491 7.02 19.97 41.53
CA ALA A 491 5.95 20.91 41.18
C ALA A 491 5.59 21.84 42.36
N PHE A 492 5.64 21.32 43.59
CA PHE A 492 5.32 22.07 44.81
C PHE A 492 6.55 22.65 45.53
N LEU A 493 7.73 22.04 45.36
CA LEU A 493 8.97 22.49 45.99
C LEU A 493 10.02 22.93 44.95
N ILE A 494 10.71 24.03 45.23
CA ILE A 494 11.69 24.64 44.31
C ILE A 494 13.03 23.89 44.33
N PHE A 495 13.53 23.49 45.50
CA PHE A 495 14.84 22.82 45.66
C PHE A 495 15.00 21.52 44.83
N PRO A 496 14.01 20.62 44.79
CA PRO A 496 14.06 19.38 44.00
C PRO A 496 14.11 19.59 42.48
N MET A 497 13.61 20.73 42.01
CA MET A 497 13.60 21.10 40.60
C MET A 497 15.01 21.17 40.00
N TYR A 498 15.97 21.70 40.76
CA TYR A 498 17.37 21.79 40.35
C TYR A 498 18.08 20.42 40.33
N ILE A 499 17.59 19.46 41.11
CA ILE A 499 18.22 18.14 41.25
C ILE A 499 17.71 17.18 40.16
N TRP A 500 16.39 17.10 39.99
CA TRP A 500 15.77 16.04 39.19
C TRP A 500 15.35 16.45 37.78
N ILE A 501 15.40 17.72 37.39
CA ILE A 501 14.81 18.16 36.11
C ILE A 501 15.79 18.96 35.25
N ARG A 502 15.81 18.65 33.96
CA ARG A 502 16.42 19.49 32.92
C ARG A 502 15.32 20.12 32.07
N PHE A 503 15.47 21.40 31.76
CA PHE A 503 14.58 22.13 30.86
C PHE A 503 15.16 22.13 29.44
N LYS A 504 14.32 21.84 28.45
CA LYS A 504 14.62 22.13 27.05
C LYS A 504 14.36 23.61 26.83
N MET A 505 15.37 24.35 26.39
CA MET A 505 15.18 25.70 25.84
C MET A 505 15.15 25.54 24.32
N ASP A 506 14.19 26.21 23.66
CA ASP A 506 14.34 26.47 22.23
C ASP A 506 15.55 27.40 22.07
N PRO A 507 16.45 27.17 21.08
CA PRO A 507 17.57 28.07 20.80
C PRO A 507 17.04 29.36 20.18
N LEU A 508 16.39 30.19 20.99
CA LEU A 508 15.84 31.47 20.57
C LEU A 508 16.92 32.57 20.69
N HIS A 509 18.12 32.34 20.15
CA HIS A 509 19.13 33.38 19.86
C HIS A 509 20.42 32.87 19.15
N SER A 510 20.38 31.87 18.27
CA SER A 510 21.59 31.48 17.50
C SER A 510 21.59 31.90 16.03
N TRP A 511 20.52 32.53 15.54
CA TRP A 511 20.41 32.93 14.13
C TRP A 511 21.15 34.24 13.82
N ASP A 512 21.40 35.10 14.80
CA ASP A 512 22.12 36.36 14.57
C ASP A 512 23.64 36.21 14.41
N LEU A 513 24.23 35.03 14.73
CA LEU A 513 25.67 34.80 14.59
C LEU A 513 26.07 34.01 13.33
N GLN A 514 25.09 33.49 12.57
CA GLN A 514 25.35 32.80 11.29
C GLN A 514 25.04 33.68 10.07
N ILE A 515 24.31 34.80 10.25
CA ILE A 515 24.00 35.73 9.14
C ILE A 515 25.19 36.66 8.84
N ALA A 516 26.21 36.73 9.69
CA ALA A 516 27.42 37.53 9.44
C ALA A 516 28.53 36.79 8.68
N THR A 517 28.36 35.50 8.34
CA THR A 517 29.42 34.70 7.68
C THR A 517 29.06 34.16 6.30
N ASP A 518 27.81 34.29 5.84
CA ASP A 518 27.35 33.80 4.53
C ASP A 518 26.80 34.91 3.62
N ALA A 519 27.11 36.18 3.92
CA ALA A 519 26.75 37.34 3.11
C ALA A 519 28.03 38.05 2.64
N ASP A 520 28.83 37.38 1.81
CA ASP A 520 29.74 37.96 0.81
C ASP A 520 30.47 36.82 0.07
N SER A 521 29.79 36.18 -0.88
CA SER A 521 30.34 35.39 -2.00
C SER A 521 29.19 34.66 -2.70
N ASP A 522 28.86 34.76 -3.98
CA ASP A 522 29.42 35.45 -5.13
C ASP A 522 28.26 35.63 -6.11
N ASP A 523 28.08 36.84 -6.63
CA ASP A 523 27.46 37.08 -7.92
C ASP A 523 28.40 38.04 -8.63
N GLU A 524 29.19 37.55 -9.59
CA GLU A 524 29.36 38.17 -10.91
C GLU A 524 30.34 37.40 -11.80
N ARG A 525 30.05 37.49 -13.11
CA ARG A 525 30.75 36.86 -14.23
C ARG A 525 32.00 37.64 -14.64
N ASP A 526 32.98 36.88 -15.14
CA ASP A 526 34.00 37.18 -16.17
C ASP A 526 34.65 38.58 -16.22
N GLU A 527 35.96 38.66 -15.93
CA GLU A 527 37.05 38.90 -16.90
C GLU A 527 38.35 39.41 -16.23
N ARG A 528 39.49 38.82 -16.67
CA ARG A 528 40.84 39.39 -16.87
C ARG A 528 41.83 39.63 -15.68
N ASP A 529 42.95 38.91 -15.80
CA ASP A 529 44.39 39.23 -15.63
C ASP A 529 44.92 40.13 -14.50
N GLY A 530 46.00 39.66 -13.84
CA GLY A 530 47.14 40.50 -13.39
C GLY A 530 47.59 40.39 -11.93
N GLU A 531 48.66 39.60 -11.72
CA GLU A 531 49.89 39.83 -10.91
C GLU A 531 49.91 40.55 -9.52
N ASP A 532 50.68 39.90 -8.62
CA ASP A 532 51.68 40.40 -7.64
C ASP A 532 51.37 40.82 -6.18
N ASP A 533 52.07 40.08 -5.30
CA ASP A 533 52.90 40.44 -4.13
C ASP A 533 52.36 40.94 -2.77
N ILE A 534 52.56 40.05 -1.77
CA ILE A 534 53.36 40.17 -0.52
C ILE A 534 53.28 41.50 0.28
N LEU A 535 52.96 41.42 1.59
CA LEU A 535 53.87 41.81 2.70
C LEU A 535 53.29 41.61 4.11
N ILE A 536 54.18 41.22 5.01
CA ILE A 536 54.07 40.94 6.45
C ILE A 536 54.58 42.16 7.24
N GLU A 537 54.02 42.42 8.43
CA GLU A 537 54.67 42.83 9.71
C GLU A 537 53.75 43.75 10.56
N SER A 538 53.43 43.41 11.82
CA SER A 538 54.16 43.69 13.09
C SER A 538 54.12 45.20 13.45
N ASN A 539 53.97 45.72 14.68
CA ASN A 539 54.07 45.23 16.05
C ASN A 539 53.65 46.38 17.03
N GLN A 540 53.43 46.06 18.32
CA GLN A 540 53.51 46.93 19.54
C GLN A 540 52.46 48.06 19.75
N GLY A 541 51.94 48.38 20.95
CA GLY A 541 52.17 47.96 22.34
C GLY A 541 51.93 49.14 23.32
N LYS A 542 51.24 48.89 24.46
CA LYS A 542 51.22 49.59 25.81
C LYS A 542 49.79 49.67 26.38
N GLU A 543 49.35 48.85 27.35
CA GLU A 543 49.62 48.72 28.81
C GLU A 543 48.96 49.78 29.73
N SER A 544 48.00 49.31 30.56
CA SER A 544 47.95 49.56 32.02
C SER A 544 46.93 48.61 32.73
N ASP A 545 47.45 47.60 33.44
CA ASP A 545 47.17 47.12 34.82
C ASP A 545 45.76 47.14 35.45
N PHE A 546 45.31 46.22 36.33
CA PHE A 546 45.68 44.87 36.81
C PHE A 546 44.58 44.50 37.85
N ILE A 547 43.99 43.30 37.81
CA ILE A 547 43.60 42.45 38.96
C ILE A 547 43.32 41.04 38.38
N ARG A 548 44.08 40.06 38.86
CA ARG A 548 43.93 38.59 38.70
C ARG A 548 43.44 38.02 40.05
N PRO A 549 42.96 36.75 40.19
CA PRO A 549 43.41 35.57 39.43
C PRO A 549 42.34 34.55 38.98
N LYS A 550 42.87 33.64 38.15
CA LYS A 550 42.27 32.52 37.41
C LYS A 550 41.86 31.33 38.30
N GLY A 551 40.84 30.60 37.82
CA GLY A 551 40.68 29.15 37.94
C GLY A 551 40.29 28.57 36.57
N SER A 552 41.16 27.76 36.00
CA SER A 552 41.20 27.22 34.62
C SER A 552 40.38 25.94 34.41
N ILE A 553 39.84 25.72 33.20
CA ILE A 553 39.76 24.38 32.58
C ILE A 553 40.14 24.49 31.10
N ALA A 554 40.99 23.53 30.68
CA ALA A 554 41.77 23.47 29.47
C ALA A 554 40.97 23.06 28.21
N TYR A 555 41.37 23.61 27.06
CA TYR A 555 41.02 23.09 25.74
C TYR A 555 42.04 22.02 25.33
N LEU A 556 41.58 20.79 25.11
CA LEU A 556 42.37 19.73 24.49
C LEU A 556 42.36 19.96 22.96
N LYS A 557 43.51 20.36 22.45
CA LYS A 557 43.86 20.35 21.03
C LYS A 557 44.63 19.05 20.77
N SER A 558 44.08 18.12 19.99
CA SER A 558 44.84 17.02 19.42
C SER A 558 45.27 17.40 18.00
N ASN A 559 46.57 17.57 17.81
CA ASN A 559 47.23 17.52 16.51
C ASN A 559 47.24 16.06 16.05
N ASP A 560 46.89 15.79 14.79
CA ASP A 560 47.58 14.77 14.01
C ASP A 560 47.70 15.23 12.55
N LYS A 561 48.93 15.13 12.04
CA LYS A 561 49.30 15.37 10.64
C LYS A 561 49.20 14.04 9.90
N ILE A 562 48.43 13.96 8.82
CA ILE A 562 48.54 12.93 7.78
C ILE A 562 48.45 13.61 6.41
N SER A 563 49.35 13.23 5.51
CA SER A 563 49.57 13.70 4.13
C SER A 563 48.44 13.30 3.14
N PRO A 564 48.40 13.86 1.92
CA PRO A 564 47.20 13.87 1.08
C PRO A 564 47.15 12.67 0.11
N PHE A 565 45.98 12.01 -0.03
CA PHE A 565 45.59 11.31 -1.26
C PHE A 565 44.08 10.99 -1.30
N ASP A 566 43.45 11.46 -2.38
CA ASP A 566 42.23 11.06 -3.11
C ASP A 566 40.84 10.75 -2.49
N PHE A 567 39.88 11.48 -3.10
CA PHE A 567 38.48 11.17 -3.47
C PHE A 567 37.45 10.69 -2.43
N GLY A 568 36.48 11.58 -2.18
CA GLY A 568 35.08 11.22 -1.92
C GLY A 568 34.53 11.53 -0.52
N HIS A 569 34.17 12.78 -0.21
CA HIS A 569 33.47 13.12 1.04
C HIS A 569 32.35 14.16 0.85
N GLY A 570 31.19 13.69 0.37
CA GLY A 570 29.89 14.36 0.58
C GLY A 570 29.13 13.84 1.82
N HIS A 571 29.34 12.58 2.21
CA HIS A 571 28.57 11.93 3.28
C HIS A 571 29.05 12.22 4.72
N HIS A 572 30.33 12.54 4.92
CA HIS A 572 30.87 12.70 6.28
C HIS A 572 30.50 14.03 6.94
N ARG A 573 30.25 15.09 6.15
CA ARG A 573 29.88 16.41 6.68
C ARG A 573 28.42 16.45 7.17
N GLU A 574 27.53 15.67 6.55
CA GLU A 574 26.13 15.51 6.99
C GLU A 574 25.99 14.68 8.27
N GLN A 575 26.74 13.58 8.41
CA GLN A 575 26.73 12.80 9.66
C GLN A 575 27.27 13.59 10.85
N VAL A 576 28.27 14.45 10.62
CA VAL A 576 28.78 15.35 11.66
C VAL A 576 27.76 16.45 11.97
N ALA A 577 27.05 17.00 10.98
CA ALA A 577 25.99 17.99 11.21
C ALA A 577 24.75 17.40 11.92
N THR A 578 24.36 16.16 11.65
CA THR A 578 23.27 15.49 12.38
C THR A 578 23.68 15.08 13.79
N LEU A 579 24.91 14.61 13.99
CA LEU A 579 25.48 14.36 15.32
C LEU A 579 25.68 15.66 16.12
N LEU A 580 26.02 16.77 15.45
CA LEU A 580 26.05 18.10 16.06
C LEU A 580 24.64 18.58 16.38
N ARG A 581 23.62 18.38 15.52
CA ARG A 581 22.20 18.67 15.85
C ARG A 581 21.69 17.82 17.03
N GLU A 582 22.21 16.60 17.20
CA GLU A 582 21.96 15.76 18.38
C GLU A 582 22.67 16.27 19.65
N LYS A 583 23.82 16.96 19.51
CA LYS A 583 24.64 17.49 20.61
C LYS A 583 24.40 18.99 20.94
N GLU A 584 23.88 19.79 20.01
CA GLU A 584 23.81 21.26 20.11
C GLU A 584 22.46 21.81 20.64
N VAL A 585 21.53 20.95 21.06
CA VAL A 585 20.30 21.40 21.77
C VAL A 585 20.56 21.71 23.26
N PHE A 586 21.81 21.73 23.72
CA PHE A 586 22.13 21.76 25.15
C PHE A 586 23.05 22.91 25.53
N ILE A 587 22.59 24.16 25.36
CA ILE A 587 23.27 25.33 25.94
C ILE A 587 22.97 25.39 27.45
N HIS A 588 24.05 25.45 28.23
CA HIS A 588 24.10 25.47 29.69
C HIS A 588 23.82 26.87 30.27
N SER A 589 22.57 27.14 30.65
CA SER A 589 22.25 28.08 31.75
C SER A 589 20.85 27.77 32.29
N PRO A 590 20.65 27.54 33.61
CA PRO A 590 19.31 27.37 34.14
C PRO A 590 18.51 28.67 33.93
N PRO A 591 17.29 28.61 33.36
CA PRO A 591 16.47 29.79 33.15
C PRO A 591 16.06 30.43 34.49
N PRO A 592 15.58 31.69 34.50
CA PRO A 592 15.10 32.32 35.73
C PRO A 592 14.00 31.48 36.40
N LEU A 593 13.96 31.51 37.74
CA LEU A 593 13.04 30.71 38.58
C LEU A 593 11.58 30.79 38.14
N TYR A 594 11.10 31.97 37.73
CA TYR A 594 9.74 32.14 37.24
C TYR A 594 9.47 31.34 35.96
N GLN A 595 10.41 31.34 35.01
CA GLN A 595 10.30 30.58 33.77
C GLN A 595 10.43 29.08 34.01
N MET A 596 11.28 28.68 34.96
CA MET A 596 11.35 27.30 35.44
C MET A 596 9.98 26.84 35.96
N ILE A 597 9.38 27.58 36.90
CA ILE A 597 8.06 27.26 37.47
C ILE A 597 6.99 27.22 36.38
N TYR A 598 6.98 28.19 35.46
CA TYR A 598 6.06 28.21 34.34
C TYR A 598 6.19 26.97 33.44
N LEU A 599 7.42 26.60 33.04
CA LEU A 599 7.68 25.42 32.20
C LEU A 599 7.33 24.10 32.90
N MET A 600 7.46 24.05 34.23
CA MET A 600 6.99 22.91 35.01
C MET A 600 5.48 22.81 34.95
N TRP A 601 4.76 23.87 35.33
CA TRP A 601 3.29 23.85 35.42
C TRP A 601 2.61 23.83 34.05
N SER A 602 3.34 24.14 32.97
CA SER A 602 2.87 23.99 31.59
C SER A 602 3.03 22.55 31.06
N ALA A 603 3.91 21.73 31.64
CA ALA A 603 4.15 20.36 31.19
C ALA A 603 2.90 19.46 31.37
N PRO A 604 2.50 18.63 30.38
CA PRO A 604 1.30 17.80 30.52
C PRO A 604 1.40 16.76 31.64
N ILE A 605 2.59 16.21 31.88
CA ILE A 605 2.81 15.22 32.95
C ILE A 605 2.62 15.81 34.35
N THR A 606 3.02 17.06 34.58
CA THR A 606 2.82 17.73 35.87
C THR A 606 1.34 18.06 36.07
N LYS A 607 0.65 18.53 35.01
CA LYS A 607 -0.81 18.70 35.01
C LYS A 607 -1.52 17.40 35.35
N PHE A 608 -1.11 16.27 34.76
CA PHE A 608 -1.72 14.97 35.06
C PHE A 608 -1.71 14.63 36.56
N TRP A 609 -0.52 14.65 37.19
CA TRP A 609 -0.38 14.27 38.60
C TRP A 609 -0.99 15.29 39.56
N THR A 610 -0.85 16.59 39.29
CA THR A 610 -1.45 17.63 40.12
C THR A 610 -2.97 17.54 40.08
N PHE A 611 -3.58 17.46 38.89
CA PHE A 611 -5.04 17.30 38.76
C PHE A 611 -5.56 16.03 39.44
N GLN A 612 -4.81 14.92 39.38
CA GLN A 612 -5.18 13.70 40.07
C GLN A 612 -5.18 13.88 41.60
N ILE A 613 -4.14 14.50 42.16
CA ILE A 613 -4.03 14.77 43.60
C ILE A 613 -5.14 15.72 44.07
N PHE A 614 -5.36 16.84 43.38
CA PHE A 614 -6.43 17.78 43.73
C PHE A 614 -7.82 17.13 43.64
N TYR A 615 -8.04 16.23 42.69
CA TYR A 615 -9.30 15.47 42.60
C TYR A 615 -9.47 14.49 43.76
N MET A 616 -8.40 13.82 44.22
CA MET A 616 -8.45 12.97 45.41
C MET A 616 -8.75 13.76 46.68
N ILE A 617 -8.17 14.96 46.83
CA ILE A 617 -8.48 15.88 47.93
C ILE A 617 -9.96 16.30 47.88
N TYR A 618 -10.47 16.65 46.70
CA TYR A 618 -11.89 16.93 46.48
C TYR A 618 -12.79 15.78 46.92
N LEU A 619 -12.48 14.54 46.51
CA LEU A 619 -13.22 13.36 46.95
C LEU A 619 -13.14 13.15 48.46
N GLY A 620 -12.02 13.49 49.09
CA GLY A 620 -11.88 13.49 50.55
C GLY A 620 -12.85 14.46 51.22
N PHE A 621 -12.89 15.72 50.76
CA PHE A 621 -13.87 16.72 51.25
C PHE A 621 -15.31 16.32 50.97
N PHE A 622 -15.60 15.78 49.79
CA PHE A 622 -16.95 15.34 49.44
C PHE A 622 -17.38 14.11 50.27
N SER A 623 -16.48 13.17 50.54
CA SER A 623 -16.73 12.04 51.45
C SER A 623 -17.03 12.54 52.86
N MET A 624 -16.26 13.55 53.33
CA MET A 624 -16.51 14.19 54.61
C MET A 624 -17.88 14.88 54.67
N ALA A 625 -18.32 15.52 53.58
CA ALA A 625 -19.65 16.12 53.45
C ALA A 625 -20.78 15.10 53.58
N VAL A 626 -20.62 13.94 52.94
CA VAL A 626 -21.62 12.86 52.92
C VAL A 626 -21.72 12.14 54.27
N LEU A 627 -20.58 11.95 54.94
CA LEU A 627 -20.51 11.28 56.24
C LEU A 627 -21.05 12.15 57.39
N TRP A 628 -21.01 13.47 57.26
CA TRP A 628 -21.54 14.37 58.28
C TRP A 628 -23.04 14.10 58.57
N PRO A 629 -23.50 14.13 59.84
CA PRO A 629 -24.91 13.96 60.20
C PRO A 629 -25.85 14.93 59.46
N SER A 630 -27.13 14.56 59.36
CA SER A 630 -28.11 15.12 58.42
C SER A 630 -28.33 16.65 58.49
N CYS A 631 -27.88 17.33 59.55
CA CYS A 631 -27.91 18.79 59.64
C CYS A 631 -26.77 19.50 58.88
N GLY A 632 -25.77 18.75 58.39
CA GLY A 632 -24.67 19.23 57.54
C GLY A 632 -23.80 20.30 58.18
N ASN A 633 -22.78 20.75 57.44
CA ASN A 633 -22.03 21.96 57.75
C ASN A 633 -22.07 22.84 56.51
N LYS A 634 -22.72 24.01 56.62
CA LYS A 634 -22.91 24.93 55.50
C LYS A 634 -21.60 25.33 54.84
N GLU A 635 -20.53 25.54 55.62
CA GLU A 635 -19.23 25.93 55.08
C GLU A 635 -18.62 24.83 54.21
N LEU A 636 -18.65 23.58 54.70
CA LEU A 636 -18.12 22.45 53.97
C LEU A 636 -18.96 22.14 52.71
N ASP A 637 -20.28 22.26 52.82
CA ASP A 637 -21.20 22.11 51.69
C ASP A 637 -20.98 23.19 50.62
N ILE A 638 -20.69 24.44 51.01
CA ILE A 638 -20.33 25.52 50.09
C ILE A 638 -18.97 25.25 49.42
N ILE A 639 -17.98 24.76 50.16
CA ILE A 639 -16.66 24.39 49.61
C ILE A 639 -16.81 23.29 48.56
N VAL A 640 -17.54 22.22 48.86
CA VAL A 640 -17.75 21.11 47.92
C VAL A 640 -18.58 21.57 46.71
N CYS A 641 -19.63 22.35 46.92
CA CYS A 641 -20.48 22.87 45.84
C CYS A 641 -19.74 23.86 44.92
N SER A 642 -18.88 24.71 45.47
CA SER A 642 -18.04 25.61 44.67
C SER A 642 -16.98 24.82 43.88
N TRP A 643 -16.36 23.82 44.49
CA TRP A 643 -15.41 22.94 43.81
C TRP A 643 -16.07 22.14 42.67
N THR A 644 -17.25 21.55 42.88
CA THR A 644 -18.00 20.86 41.81
C THR A 644 -18.36 21.78 40.67
N SER A 645 -18.75 23.02 40.97
CA SER A 645 -19.04 24.04 39.97
C SER A 645 -17.81 24.37 39.11
N LEU A 646 -16.63 24.53 39.72
CA LEU A 646 -15.38 24.74 38.98
C LEU A 646 -15.01 23.56 38.07
N ILE A 647 -15.24 22.33 38.54
CA ILE A 647 -15.03 21.12 37.73
C ILE A 647 -15.95 21.12 36.51
N VAL A 648 -17.21 21.55 36.65
CA VAL A 648 -18.16 21.65 35.52
C VAL A 648 -17.75 22.74 34.53
N ILE A 649 -17.37 23.93 35.02
CA ILE A 649 -16.92 25.04 34.16
C ILE A 649 -15.70 24.62 33.35
N GLU A 650 -14.73 23.96 33.97
CA GLU A 650 -13.57 23.42 33.26
C GLU A 650 -13.99 22.35 32.24
N TYR A 651 -14.96 21.49 32.60
CA TYR A 651 -15.45 20.44 31.71
C TYR A 651 -16.15 21.00 30.46
N ILE A 652 -16.95 22.06 30.61
CA ILE A 652 -17.59 22.78 29.50
C ILE A 652 -16.53 23.40 28.59
N ARG A 653 -15.58 24.16 29.18
CA ARG A 653 -14.49 24.78 28.41
C ARG A 653 -13.67 23.74 27.64
N ARG A 654 -13.31 22.63 28.30
CA ARG A 654 -12.56 21.54 27.68
C ARG A 654 -13.33 20.93 26.51
N THR A 655 -14.62 20.65 26.70
CA THR A 655 -15.47 20.08 25.64
C THR A 655 -15.58 21.03 24.45
N TYR A 656 -15.68 22.34 24.70
CA TYR A 656 -15.68 23.37 23.65
C TYR A 656 -14.36 23.43 22.87
N VAL A 657 -13.21 23.45 23.56
CA VAL A 657 -11.88 23.46 22.92
C VAL A 657 -11.66 22.19 22.09
N LEU A 658 -12.06 21.04 22.64
CA LEU A 658 -11.90 19.75 21.95
C LEU A 658 -12.78 19.67 20.71
N TYR A 659 -14.01 20.19 20.76
CA TYR A 659 -14.90 20.29 19.60
C TYR A 659 -14.34 21.18 18.49
N LYS A 660 -13.81 22.35 18.86
CA LYS A 660 -13.21 23.27 17.88
C LYS A 660 -11.99 22.65 17.17
N LYS A 661 -11.23 21.81 17.86
CA LYS A 661 -10.01 21.18 17.31
C LYS A 661 -10.29 19.85 16.59
N TYR A 662 -11.27 19.07 17.05
CA TYR A 662 -11.60 17.74 16.54
C TYR A 662 -13.10 17.60 16.29
N THR A 663 -13.51 17.79 15.03
CA THR A 663 -14.92 17.70 14.60
C THR A 663 -15.51 16.29 14.77
N SER A 664 -14.67 15.25 14.82
CA SER A 664 -15.09 13.84 14.89
C SER A 664 -15.47 13.34 16.29
N VAL A 665 -15.41 14.19 17.33
CA VAL A 665 -15.73 13.77 18.71
C VAL A 665 -17.25 13.77 18.90
N PRO A 666 -17.87 12.64 19.27
CA PRO A 666 -19.31 12.58 19.49
C PRO A 666 -19.69 13.41 20.74
N LEU A 667 -20.38 14.53 20.52
CA LEU A 667 -20.77 15.45 21.58
C LEU A 667 -21.87 14.92 22.49
N PHE A 668 -22.72 14.00 22.01
CA PHE A 668 -23.93 13.59 22.72
C PHE A 668 -23.67 13.12 24.15
N PHE A 669 -22.77 12.16 24.35
CA PHE A 669 -22.45 11.64 25.68
C PHE A 669 -21.76 12.67 26.57
N LYS A 670 -20.96 13.58 26.00
CA LYS A 670 -20.29 14.66 26.73
C LYS A 670 -21.29 15.70 27.22
N CYS A 671 -22.23 16.10 26.37
CA CYS A 671 -23.31 17.02 26.72
C CYS A 671 -24.26 16.40 27.75
N LEU A 672 -24.60 15.11 27.61
CA LEU A 672 -25.42 14.40 28.60
C LEU A 672 -24.73 14.34 29.97
N GLU A 673 -23.42 14.07 30.01
CA GLU A 673 -22.65 14.09 31.26
C GLU A 673 -22.62 15.49 31.88
N ILE A 674 -22.40 16.55 31.09
CA ILE A 674 -22.45 17.94 31.55
C ILE A 674 -23.81 18.25 32.17
N LEU A 675 -24.89 17.87 31.47
CA LEU A 675 -26.27 18.09 31.94
C LEU A 675 -26.52 17.36 33.26
N LEU A 676 -26.10 16.10 33.39
CA LEU A 676 -26.25 15.34 34.64
C LEU A 676 -25.53 15.99 35.82
N ILE A 677 -24.32 16.52 35.61
CA ILE A 677 -23.57 17.18 36.69
C ILE A 677 -24.21 18.53 37.06
N ILE A 678 -24.71 19.30 36.09
CA ILE A 678 -25.45 20.55 36.36
C ILE A 678 -26.72 20.24 37.16
N THR A 679 -27.51 19.24 36.74
CA THR A 679 -28.69 18.80 37.48
C THR A 679 -28.34 18.36 38.90
N PHE A 680 -27.23 17.63 39.08
CA PHE A 680 -26.74 17.25 40.41
C PHE A 680 -26.39 18.46 41.28
N ILE A 681 -25.72 19.48 40.73
CA ILE A 681 -25.40 20.72 41.48
C ILE A 681 -26.69 21.44 41.89
N ILE A 682 -27.69 21.52 41.01
CA ILE A 682 -28.99 22.15 41.33
C ILE A 682 -29.67 21.40 42.49
N LEU A 683 -29.70 20.06 42.43
CA LEU A 683 -30.26 19.23 43.52
C LEU A 683 -29.45 19.36 44.82
N TYR A 684 -28.13 19.49 44.73
CA TYR A 684 -27.23 19.72 45.89
C TYR A 684 -27.58 21.05 46.58
N VAL A 685 -27.69 22.13 45.80
CA VAL A 685 -27.98 23.48 46.32
C VAL A 685 -29.39 23.53 46.95
N LEU A 686 -30.40 22.99 46.26
CA LEU A 686 -31.78 22.96 46.76
C LEU A 686 -31.93 22.08 48.01
N GLY A 687 -31.25 20.93 48.05
CA GLY A 687 -31.37 19.94 49.12
C GLY A 687 -30.53 20.21 50.37
N ARG A 688 -29.37 20.88 50.26
CA ARG A 688 -28.46 21.12 51.40
C ARG A 688 -28.25 22.59 51.76
N ILE A 689 -28.13 23.48 50.77
CA ILE A 689 -27.78 24.89 51.02
C ILE A 689 -29.03 25.72 51.32
N LEU A 690 -30.04 25.63 50.44
CA LEU A 690 -31.31 26.35 50.58
C LEU A 690 -32.33 25.61 51.45
N ASN A 691 -32.11 24.31 51.69
CA ASN A 691 -32.89 23.44 52.56
C ASN A 691 -34.42 23.59 52.37
N VAL A 692 -34.88 23.52 51.12
CA VAL A 692 -36.30 23.71 50.76
C VAL A 692 -37.09 22.47 51.19
N GLY A 693 -37.52 22.45 52.45
CA GLY A 693 -38.10 21.30 53.15
C GLY A 693 -39.46 20.80 52.67
N VAL A 694 -39.99 21.30 51.55
CA VAL A 694 -41.31 20.89 51.02
C VAL A 694 -41.20 19.75 50.00
N ILE A 695 -40.04 19.54 49.37
CA ILE A 695 -39.87 18.60 48.25
C ILE A 695 -38.85 17.49 48.54
N PHE A 696 -37.86 17.74 49.41
CA PHE A 696 -36.81 16.78 49.72
C PHE A 696 -36.67 16.57 51.22
N GLU A 697 -37.07 15.40 51.71
CA GLU A 697 -36.70 14.93 53.03
C GLU A 697 -35.17 14.90 53.16
N PRO A 698 -34.60 15.22 54.35
CA PRO A 698 -33.14 15.24 54.55
C PRO A 698 -32.48 13.89 54.26
N TYR A 699 -33.23 12.79 54.42
CA TYR A 699 -32.79 11.45 54.02
C TYR A 699 -32.61 11.34 52.50
N THR A 700 -33.59 11.79 51.71
CA THR A 700 -33.53 11.81 50.25
C THR A 700 -32.37 12.65 49.73
N GLY A 701 -32.12 13.82 50.36
CA GLY A 701 -30.94 14.63 50.08
C GLY A 701 -29.62 13.87 50.31
N LYS A 702 -29.52 13.11 51.41
CA LYS A 702 -28.34 12.26 51.68
C LYS A 702 -28.17 11.13 50.66
N VAL A 703 -29.26 10.49 50.22
CA VAL A 703 -29.21 9.45 49.17
C VAL A 703 -28.68 10.02 47.85
N ILE A 704 -29.15 11.20 47.43
CA ILE A 704 -28.67 11.88 46.22
C ILE A 704 -27.16 12.17 46.33
N LEU A 705 -26.68 12.61 47.50
CA LEU A 705 -25.26 12.84 47.74
C LEU A 705 -24.43 11.55 47.67
N CYS A 706 -24.93 10.43 48.22
CA CYS A 706 -24.26 9.13 48.12
C CYS A 706 -24.14 8.66 46.65
N ILE A 707 -25.21 8.83 45.86
CA ILE A 707 -25.19 8.52 44.42
C ILE A 707 -24.18 9.42 43.71
N GLY A 708 -24.17 10.73 44.03
CA GLY A 708 -23.18 11.67 43.52
C GLY A 708 -21.75 11.24 43.87
N LEU A 709 -21.48 10.88 45.13
CA LEU A 709 -20.17 10.44 45.60
C LEU A 709 -19.66 9.24 44.81
N LEU A 710 -20.50 8.20 44.66
CA LEU A 710 -20.18 7.02 43.87
C LEU A 710 -19.88 7.39 42.41
N TYR A 711 -20.69 8.27 41.81
CA TYR A 711 -20.47 8.75 40.45
C TYR A 711 -19.11 9.43 40.29
N PHE A 712 -18.72 10.35 41.18
CA PHE A 712 -17.42 11.02 41.10
C PHE A 712 -16.24 10.06 41.36
N PHE A 713 -16.39 9.04 42.20
CA PHE A 713 -15.39 7.97 42.33
C PHE A 713 -15.23 7.17 41.03
N TYR A 714 -16.33 6.75 40.40
CA TYR A 714 -16.27 6.06 39.10
C TYR A 714 -15.72 6.95 37.99
N ARG A 715 -16.03 8.25 38.03
CA ARG A 715 -15.48 9.24 37.10
C ARG A 715 -13.96 9.38 37.25
N LEU A 716 -13.40 9.33 38.46
CA LEU A 716 -11.95 9.28 38.69
C LEU A 716 -11.34 8.07 37.98
N ILE A 717 -11.90 6.87 38.20
CA ILE A 717 -11.42 5.62 37.59
C ILE A 717 -11.45 5.75 36.07
N ALA A 718 -12.56 6.24 35.50
CA ALA A 718 -12.73 6.38 34.06
C ALA A 718 -11.75 7.37 33.40
N ILE A 719 -11.31 8.42 34.11
CA ILE A 719 -10.43 9.46 33.55
C ILE A 719 -8.95 9.08 33.69
N TYR A 720 -8.53 8.60 34.86
CA TYR A 720 -7.10 8.48 35.20
C TYR A 720 -6.53 7.07 35.02
N LEU A 721 -7.33 6.01 35.21
CA LEU A 721 -6.84 4.63 35.09
C LEU A 721 -6.42 4.24 33.65
N PRO A 722 -7.09 4.70 32.57
CA PRO A 722 -6.73 4.33 31.21
C PRO A 722 -5.34 4.77 30.74
N ILE A 723 -4.70 5.75 31.40
CA ILE A 723 -3.35 6.21 31.02
C ILE A 723 -2.25 5.22 31.40
N SER A 724 -2.52 4.35 32.38
CA SER A 724 -1.53 3.41 32.88
C SER A 724 -1.22 2.33 31.84
N PRO A 725 0.05 2.04 31.57
CA PRO A 725 0.44 1.00 30.62
C PRO A 725 0.00 -0.41 31.05
N THR A 726 -0.13 -0.66 32.35
CA THR A 726 -0.54 -1.96 32.87
C THR A 726 -2.05 -2.05 33.07
N LEU A 727 -2.68 -0.99 33.59
CA LEU A 727 -4.10 -1.01 33.97
C LEU A 727 -5.02 -0.62 32.82
N GLY A 728 -4.56 0.16 31.84
CA GLY A 728 -5.37 0.61 30.71
C GLY A 728 -5.90 -0.52 29.82
N PRO A 729 -5.03 -1.40 29.28
CA PRO A 729 -5.47 -2.55 28.50
C PRO A 729 -6.38 -3.48 29.32
N LEU A 730 -6.08 -3.66 30.60
CA LEU A 730 -6.89 -4.48 31.52
C LEU A 730 -8.30 -3.92 31.67
N LEU A 731 -8.46 -2.61 31.83
CA LEU A 731 -9.79 -1.98 31.93
C LEU A 731 -10.61 -2.19 30.65
N TYR A 732 -9.98 -2.11 29.48
CA TYR A 732 -10.66 -2.37 28.21
C TYR A 732 -11.11 -3.83 28.09
N ARG A 733 -10.25 -4.79 28.47
CA ARG A 733 -10.59 -6.23 28.52
C ARG A 733 -11.79 -6.46 29.45
N VAL A 734 -11.75 -5.92 30.68
CA VAL A 734 -12.84 -6.03 31.66
C VAL A 734 -14.14 -5.45 31.11
N ARG A 735 -14.10 -4.26 30.49
CA ARG A 735 -15.30 -3.65 29.89
C ARG A 735 -15.92 -4.57 28.85
N LEU A 736 -15.11 -5.13 27.95
CA LEU A 736 -15.62 -5.98 26.87
C LEU A 736 -16.18 -7.30 27.41
N MET A 737 -15.46 -7.96 28.33
CA MET A 737 -15.91 -9.16 29.05
C MET A 737 -17.26 -8.93 29.73
N VAL A 738 -17.46 -7.77 30.38
CA VAL A 738 -18.73 -7.45 31.03
C VAL A 738 -19.84 -7.16 30.01
N THR A 739 -19.55 -6.41 28.94
CA THR A 739 -20.62 -6.01 27.98
C THR A 739 -21.04 -7.12 27.02
N VAL A 740 -20.13 -8.03 26.66
CA VAL A 740 -20.38 -9.08 25.67
C VAL A 740 -20.56 -10.42 26.37
N ASP A 741 -19.54 -10.91 27.05
CA ASP A 741 -19.53 -12.28 27.59
C ASP A 741 -20.47 -12.42 28.78
N PHE A 742 -20.44 -11.49 29.74
CA PHE A 742 -21.32 -11.54 30.90
C PHE A 742 -22.78 -11.32 30.52
N VAL A 743 -23.10 -10.45 29.56
CA VAL A 743 -24.48 -10.24 29.10
C VAL A 743 -25.01 -11.49 28.40
N ASN A 744 -24.22 -12.12 27.51
CA ASN A 744 -24.60 -13.36 26.85
C ASN A 744 -24.75 -14.52 27.84
N PHE A 745 -23.83 -14.63 28.80
CA PHE A 745 -23.91 -15.58 29.89
C PHE A 745 -25.16 -15.37 30.74
N MET A 746 -25.47 -14.13 31.12
CA MET A 746 -26.66 -13.79 31.90
C MET A 746 -27.93 -14.13 31.12
N ARG A 747 -27.99 -13.86 29.81
CA ARG A 747 -29.13 -14.24 28.96
C ARG A 747 -29.39 -15.75 28.98
N MET A 748 -28.33 -16.56 28.90
CA MET A 748 -28.45 -18.02 28.97
C MET A 748 -28.84 -18.50 30.38
N THR A 749 -28.24 -17.91 31.41
CA THR A 749 -28.30 -18.40 32.79
C THR A 749 -29.52 -17.89 33.57
N MET A 750 -30.15 -16.80 33.12
CA MET A 750 -31.31 -16.17 33.77
C MET A 750 -32.47 -17.14 33.97
N LEU A 751 -32.73 -18.05 33.02
CA LEU A 751 -33.78 -19.07 33.16
C LEU A 751 -33.52 -20.02 34.34
N VAL A 752 -32.27 -20.49 34.48
CA VAL A 752 -31.85 -21.38 35.58
C VAL A 752 -31.88 -20.63 36.92
N ILE A 753 -31.48 -19.35 36.92
CA ILE A 753 -31.49 -18.51 38.12
C ILE A 753 -32.92 -18.29 38.64
N ILE A 754 -33.85 -17.91 37.76
CA ILE A 754 -35.24 -17.61 38.14
C ILE A 754 -35.97 -18.89 38.55
N SER A 755 -35.89 -19.95 37.75
CA SER A 755 -36.55 -21.22 38.07
C SER A 755 -36.04 -21.82 39.39
N GLY A 756 -34.72 -21.89 39.58
CA GLY A 756 -34.12 -22.39 40.81
C GLY A 756 -34.43 -21.51 42.03
N GLY A 757 -34.46 -20.18 41.88
CA GLY A 757 -34.82 -19.25 42.95
C GLY A 757 -36.28 -19.38 43.40
N ILE A 758 -37.22 -19.55 42.46
CA ILE A 758 -38.65 -19.77 42.75
C ILE A 758 -38.85 -21.12 43.44
N VAL A 759 -38.25 -22.20 42.92
CA VAL A 759 -38.35 -23.54 43.51
C VAL A 759 -37.78 -23.54 44.93
N LEU A 760 -36.64 -22.88 45.14
CA LEU A 760 -36.04 -22.77 46.47
C LEU A 760 -36.90 -21.93 47.41
N GLN A 761 -37.52 -20.84 46.94
CA GLN A 761 -38.50 -20.07 47.75
C GLN A 761 -39.71 -20.91 48.15
N ALA A 762 -40.29 -21.65 47.19
CA ALA A 762 -41.47 -22.48 47.44
C ALA A 762 -41.20 -23.64 48.42
N VAL A 763 -40.00 -24.24 48.35
CA VAL A 763 -39.62 -25.34 49.25
C VAL A 763 -39.22 -24.83 50.64
N LEU A 764 -38.50 -23.70 50.71
CA LEU A 764 -38.07 -23.16 52.01
C LEU A 764 -39.22 -22.49 52.78
N TYR A 765 -40.11 -21.78 52.08
CA TYR A 765 -41.23 -21.04 52.67
C TYR A 765 -42.56 -21.42 51.99
N PRO A 766 -43.10 -22.61 52.27
CA PRO A 766 -44.29 -23.12 51.58
C PRO A 766 -45.57 -22.33 51.91
N ASP A 767 -45.67 -21.72 53.09
CA ASP A 767 -46.88 -21.04 53.58
C ASP A 767 -46.84 -19.51 53.47
N TYR A 768 -45.86 -18.95 52.75
CA TYR A 768 -45.70 -17.50 52.66
C TYR A 768 -46.83 -16.86 51.82
N PRO A 769 -47.51 -15.81 52.30
CA PRO A 769 -48.65 -15.23 51.60
C PRO A 769 -48.24 -14.52 50.29
N LEU A 770 -49.11 -14.56 49.27
CA LEU A 770 -48.97 -13.87 47.99
C LEU A 770 -49.02 -12.34 48.17
N THR A 771 -47.89 -11.79 48.60
CA THR A 771 -47.68 -10.35 48.83
C THR A 771 -46.56 -9.85 47.92
N VAL A 772 -46.48 -8.53 47.69
CA VAL A 772 -45.35 -7.92 46.97
C VAL A 772 -44.01 -8.29 47.61
N GLU A 773 -44.02 -8.55 48.92
CA GLU A 773 -42.87 -9.01 49.68
C GLU A 773 -42.37 -10.40 49.25
N LEU A 774 -43.26 -11.33 48.91
CA LEU A 774 -42.88 -12.65 48.37
C LEU A 774 -42.11 -12.49 47.07
N PHE A 775 -42.61 -11.65 46.16
CA PHE A 775 -41.94 -11.36 44.89
C PHE A 775 -40.58 -10.71 45.12
N ARG A 776 -40.48 -9.76 46.06
CA ARG A 776 -39.22 -9.11 46.45
C ARG A 776 -38.18 -10.13 46.95
N GLN A 777 -38.59 -11.04 47.84
CA GLN A 777 -37.70 -12.05 48.41
C GLN A 777 -37.29 -13.12 47.40
N ALA A 778 -38.24 -13.63 46.59
CA ALA A 778 -37.96 -14.60 45.53
C ALA A 778 -36.99 -14.01 44.49
N PHE A 779 -37.22 -12.76 44.07
CA PHE A 779 -36.33 -12.05 43.16
C PHE A 779 -34.95 -11.80 43.77
N HIS A 780 -34.89 -11.33 45.03
CA HIS A 780 -33.62 -11.11 45.72
C HIS A 780 -32.82 -12.41 45.84
N ARG A 781 -33.47 -13.51 46.23
CA ARG A 781 -32.84 -14.84 46.32
C ARG A 781 -32.34 -15.31 44.96
N ALA A 782 -33.15 -15.21 43.90
CA ALA A 782 -32.73 -15.58 42.56
C ALA A 782 -31.53 -14.75 42.10
N TRP A 783 -31.63 -13.43 42.13
CA TRP A 783 -30.60 -12.53 41.58
C TRP A 783 -29.28 -12.57 42.36
N PHE A 784 -29.34 -12.57 43.69
CA PHE A 784 -28.14 -12.53 44.52
C PHE A 784 -27.51 -13.91 44.79
N SER A 785 -28.20 -15.01 44.50
CA SER A 785 -27.62 -16.36 44.59
C SER A 785 -26.36 -16.54 43.72
N LEU A 786 -26.26 -15.78 42.62
CA LEU A 786 -25.05 -15.79 41.79
C LEU A 786 -23.79 -15.36 42.55
N PHE A 787 -23.92 -14.42 43.50
CA PHE A 787 -22.80 -13.83 44.23
C PHE A 787 -22.72 -14.29 45.69
N LEU A 788 -23.85 -14.56 46.33
CA LEU A 788 -23.97 -14.92 47.75
C LEU A 788 -24.50 -16.35 47.91
N THR A 789 -24.17 -17.00 49.02
CA THR A 789 -24.72 -18.31 49.41
C THR A 789 -25.44 -18.16 50.77
N PRO A 790 -26.77 -17.96 50.80
CA PRO A 790 -27.51 -17.79 52.06
C PRO A 790 -27.70 -19.15 52.76
N ILE A 791 -26.63 -19.67 53.36
CA ILE A 791 -26.63 -20.97 54.07
C ILE A 791 -27.38 -20.86 55.40
N SER A 792 -27.41 -19.66 55.99
CA SER A 792 -28.09 -19.37 57.27
C SER A 792 -29.60 -19.62 57.25
N GLU A 793 -30.21 -19.74 56.07
CA GLU A 793 -31.63 -20.04 55.93
C GLU A 793 -31.93 -21.54 56.02
N LEU A 794 -30.91 -22.41 55.81
CA LEU A 794 -31.03 -23.86 55.97
C LEU A 794 -30.80 -24.32 57.42
N GLU A 795 -30.07 -23.53 58.22
CA GLU A 795 -29.73 -23.85 59.61
C GLU A 795 -30.90 -23.63 60.59
N GLY A 796 -32.01 -23.03 60.13
CA GLY A 796 -33.17 -22.71 60.99
C GLY A 796 -32.89 -21.53 61.92
N LYS A 797 -33.93 -20.79 62.31
CA LYS A 797 -33.82 -19.69 63.29
C LYS A 797 -34.34 -20.17 64.63
N ASP A 798 -33.65 -19.85 65.73
CA ASP A 798 -34.06 -20.25 67.10
C ASP A 798 -35.50 -19.81 67.44
N ARG A 799 -35.92 -18.65 66.92
CA ARG A 799 -37.29 -18.12 67.04
C ARG A 799 -38.37 -19.10 66.54
N CYS A 800 -38.04 -19.95 65.57
CA CYS A 800 -38.97 -20.89 64.94
C CYS A 800 -39.21 -22.15 65.77
N ASN A 801 -38.33 -22.48 66.73
CA ASN A 801 -38.56 -23.63 67.62
C ASN A 801 -39.72 -23.42 68.60
N VAL A 802 -40.07 -22.16 68.89
CA VAL A 802 -41.16 -21.77 69.80
C VAL A 802 -42.54 -21.86 69.12
N THR A 803 -42.59 -21.81 67.78
CA THR A 803 -43.82 -21.71 66.97
C THR A 803 -44.16 -23.01 66.26
N LYS A 804 -43.89 -24.18 66.87
CA LYS A 804 -44.33 -25.48 66.31
C LYS A 804 -45.85 -25.60 66.39
N SER A 805 -46.49 -25.90 65.26
CA SER A 805 -47.95 -25.99 65.15
C SER A 805 -48.51 -27.12 66.02
N LEU A 806 -49.49 -26.78 66.87
CA LEU A 806 -50.47 -27.72 67.40
C LEU A 806 -51.73 -27.52 66.54
N HIS A 807 -52.08 -28.52 65.72
CA HIS A 807 -53.12 -28.46 64.69
C HIS A 807 -54.42 -27.77 65.15
N ASN A 808 -54.69 -26.56 64.65
CA ASN A 808 -56.03 -26.03 64.34
C ASN A 808 -55.89 -24.64 63.70
N ALA A 809 -56.00 -24.57 62.38
CA ALA A 809 -56.04 -23.31 61.63
C ALA A 809 -57.03 -23.45 60.46
N ASP A 810 -57.88 -22.44 60.25
CA ASP A 810 -58.93 -22.37 59.21
C ASP A 810 -58.37 -22.24 57.77
N TYR A 811 -57.06 -22.36 57.59
CA TYR A 811 -56.35 -22.25 56.32
C TYR A 811 -55.37 -23.42 56.13
N CYS A 812 -55.20 -23.84 54.88
CA CYS A 812 -54.29 -24.92 54.52
C CYS A 812 -52.85 -24.51 54.79
N THR A 813 -52.22 -25.11 55.81
CA THR A 813 -50.80 -24.94 56.14
C THR A 813 -50.05 -26.24 55.82
N VAL A 814 -48.98 -26.12 55.04
CA VAL A 814 -48.11 -27.24 54.62
C VAL A 814 -46.87 -27.32 55.51
N GLY A 815 -46.42 -26.20 56.07
CA GLY A 815 -45.24 -26.09 56.92
C GLY A 815 -45.47 -26.51 58.38
N LYS A 816 -44.36 -26.78 59.09
CA LYS A 816 -44.34 -27.26 60.48
C LYS A 816 -44.51 -26.16 61.53
N TYR A 817 -44.48 -24.89 61.10
CA TYR A 817 -44.43 -23.71 61.98
C TYR A 817 -45.67 -22.84 61.78
N THR A 818 -46.17 -22.21 62.85
CA THR A 818 -47.30 -21.27 62.77
C THR A 818 -46.90 -19.90 62.22
N ASP A 819 -45.62 -19.55 62.31
CA ASP A 819 -45.04 -18.34 61.72
C ASP A 819 -44.60 -18.65 60.27
N TYR A 820 -45.29 -18.05 59.29
CA TYR A 820 -45.02 -18.24 57.85
C TYR A 820 -43.65 -17.69 57.41
N THR A 821 -42.95 -16.95 58.28
CA THR A 821 -41.59 -16.44 58.03
C THR A 821 -40.47 -17.41 58.42
N CYS A 822 -40.83 -18.61 58.92
CA CYS A 822 -39.90 -19.65 59.34
C CYS A 822 -39.53 -20.61 58.20
N PRO A 823 -38.23 -20.88 57.96
CA PRO A 823 -37.81 -21.79 56.91
C PRO A 823 -38.13 -23.23 57.29
N SER A 824 -38.62 -24.02 56.33
CA SER A 824 -38.86 -25.45 56.52
C SER A 824 -37.53 -26.21 56.56
N THR A 825 -37.24 -26.90 57.66
CA THR A 825 -36.04 -27.72 57.83
C THR A 825 -36.38 -29.18 57.56
N GLY A 826 -35.95 -29.70 56.40
CA GLY A 826 -36.20 -31.07 55.96
C GLY A 826 -35.32 -31.47 54.78
N LEU A 827 -35.33 -32.75 54.40
CA LEU A 827 -34.43 -33.30 53.35
C LEU A 827 -34.60 -32.60 51.99
N TRP A 828 -35.84 -32.30 51.60
CA TRP A 828 -36.17 -31.67 50.31
C TRP A 828 -35.54 -30.28 50.11
N PRO A 829 -35.66 -29.32 51.05
CA PRO A 829 -34.88 -28.08 51.06
C PRO A 829 -33.39 -28.26 50.78
N TYR A 830 -32.73 -29.20 51.47
CA TYR A 830 -31.31 -29.47 51.30
C TYR A 830 -31.00 -30.02 49.91
N LEU A 831 -31.81 -30.96 49.40
CA LEU A 831 -31.61 -31.56 48.07
C LEU A 831 -31.69 -30.51 46.96
N PHE A 832 -32.77 -29.71 46.94
CA PHE A 832 -32.96 -28.68 45.92
C PHE A 832 -31.95 -27.53 46.05
N ALA A 833 -31.56 -27.16 47.28
CA ALA A 833 -30.51 -26.16 47.50
C ALA A 833 -29.15 -26.64 47.00
N ILE A 834 -28.74 -27.87 47.32
CA ILE A 834 -27.48 -28.46 46.85
C ILE A 834 -27.48 -28.57 45.32
N GLN A 835 -28.56 -29.10 44.73
CA GLN A 835 -28.70 -29.18 43.28
C GLN A 835 -28.55 -27.79 42.63
N TYR A 836 -29.27 -26.80 43.14
CA TYR A 836 -29.22 -25.42 42.63
C TYR A 836 -27.82 -24.82 42.74
N PHE A 837 -27.12 -25.00 43.87
CA PHE A 837 -25.75 -24.49 44.04
C PHE A 837 -24.72 -25.24 43.19
N ILE A 838 -24.88 -26.55 42.94
CA ILE A 838 -24.01 -27.28 42.00
C ILE A 838 -24.16 -26.70 40.60
N PHE A 839 -25.40 -26.55 40.11
CA PHE A 839 -25.62 -25.95 38.79
C PHE A 839 -25.07 -24.52 38.73
N LEU A 840 -25.35 -23.69 39.73
CA LEU A 840 -25.01 -22.28 39.71
C LEU A 840 -23.53 -22.00 39.97
N LYS A 841 -22.90 -22.63 40.98
CA LYS A 841 -21.51 -22.35 41.39
C LYS A 841 -20.49 -23.28 40.72
N LEU A 842 -20.80 -24.57 40.56
CA LEU A 842 -19.84 -25.52 39.99
C LEU A 842 -19.85 -25.46 38.46
N ILE A 843 -21.02 -25.39 37.83
CA ILE A 843 -21.13 -25.46 36.36
C ILE A 843 -21.15 -24.05 35.74
N LEU A 844 -22.09 -23.19 36.15
CA LEU A 844 -22.30 -21.91 35.49
C LEU A 844 -21.19 -20.90 35.79
N LEU A 845 -20.72 -20.80 37.04
CA LEU A 845 -19.63 -19.89 37.39
C LEU A 845 -18.28 -20.30 36.74
N THR A 846 -18.00 -21.61 36.65
CA THR A 846 -16.76 -22.09 36.01
C THR A 846 -16.80 -21.87 34.50
N LEU A 847 -17.98 -22.01 33.87
CA LEU A 847 -18.19 -21.63 32.47
C LEU A 847 -17.94 -20.12 32.27
N LEU A 848 -18.46 -19.25 33.15
CA LEU A 848 -18.21 -17.81 33.08
C LEU A 848 -16.71 -17.49 33.16
N TYR A 849 -16.00 -18.15 34.09
CA TYR A 849 -14.54 -18.01 34.19
C TYR A 849 -13.83 -18.46 32.91
N ALA A 850 -14.23 -19.59 32.32
CA ALA A 850 -13.65 -20.08 31.08
C ALA A 850 -13.89 -19.12 29.90
N LEU A 851 -15.10 -18.56 29.79
CA LEU A 851 -15.43 -17.54 28.77
C LEU A 851 -14.56 -16.29 28.92
N PHE A 852 -14.45 -15.75 30.15
CA PHE A 852 -13.57 -14.61 30.40
C PHE A 852 -12.11 -14.91 30.09
N SER A 853 -11.60 -16.10 30.43
CA SER A 853 -10.22 -16.49 30.12
C SER A 853 -9.98 -16.61 28.62
N ALA A 854 -10.92 -17.17 27.85
CA ALA A 854 -10.82 -17.30 26.40
C ALA A 854 -10.86 -15.94 25.69
N THR A 855 -11.71 -15.02 26.14
CA THR A 855 -11.77 -13.65 25.62
C THR A 855 -10.50 -12.87 25.99
N ALA A 856 -9.97 -13.05 27.21
CA ALA A 856 -8.74 -12.40 27.67
C ALA A 856 -7.54 -12.73 26.76
N SER A 857 -7.36 -14.01 26.42
CA SER A 857 -6.22 -14.48 25.61
C SER A 857 -6.35 -14.04 24.15
N LYS A 858 -7.56 -14.09 23.58
CA LYS A 858 -7.80 -13.67 22.19
C LYS A 858 -7.46 -12.20 21.94
N LEU A 859 -7.71 -11.34 22.92
CA LEU A 859 -7.61 -9.88 22.77
C LEU A 859 -6.26 -9.29 23.18
N GLU A 860 -5.31 -10.10 23.61
CA GLU A 860 -4.09 -9.59 24.24
C GLU A 860 -3.30 -8.61 23.37
N ALA A 861 -2.99 -9.02 22.14
CA ALA A 861 -2.22 -8.19 21.21
C ALA A 861 -2.99 -6.96 20.69
N GLU A 862 -4.29 -7.10 20.41
CA GLU A 862 -5.12 -6.00 19.91
C GLU A 862 -5.34 -4.91 20.97
N THR A 863 -5.42 -5.29 22.25
CA THR A 863 -5.70 -4.35 23.34
C THR A 863 -4.55 -3.40 23.64
N ASP A 864 -3.30 -3.83 23.45
CA ASP A 864 -2.14 -2.94 23.58
C ASP A 864 -2.15 -1.84 22.49
N ALA A 865 -2.46 -2.20 21.24
CA ALA A 865 -2.58 -1.23 20.16
C ALA A 865 -3.73 -0.23 20.39
N ILE A 866 -4.88 -0.71 20.89
CA ILE A 866 -6.03 0.15 21.25
C ILE A 866 -5.67 1.08 22.41
N TRP A 867 -4.99 0.57 23.43
CA TRP A 867 -4.55 1.38 24.57
C TRP A 867 -3.57 2.48 24.12
N LYS A 868 -2.59 2.15 23.29
CA LYS A 868 -1.64 3.11 22.68
C LYS A 868 -2.35 4.22 21.91
N PHE A 869 -3.44 3.90 21.22
CA PHE A 869 -4.31 4.89 20.56
C PHE A 869 -5.09 5.75 21.59
N GLN A 870 -5.69 5.15 22.61
CA GLN A 870 -6.42 5.89 23.65
C GLN A 870 -5.50 6.81 24.46
N ARG A 871 -4.26 6.38 24.70
CA ARG A 871 -3.22 7.19 25.35
C ARG A 871 -2.97 8.49 24.61
N TYR A 872 -2.98 8.49 23.27
CA TYR A 872 -2.84 9.71 22.47
C TYR A 872 -3.93 10.74 22.82
N GLN A 873 -5.19 10.32 22.75
CA GLN A 873 -6.34 11.18 23.05
C GLN A 873 -6.24 11.79 24.45
N LEU A 874 -5.81 10.98 25.44
CA LEU A 874 -5.61 11.45 26.81
C LEU A 874 -4.46 12.46 26.91
N VAL A 875 -3.31 12.21 26.28
CA VAL A 875 -2.18 13.14 26.34
C VAL A 875 -2.55 14.48 25.69
N VAL A 876 -3.22 14.46 24.54
CA VAL A 876 -3.75 15.67 23.88
C VAL A 876 -4.78 16.38 24.75
N ASP A 877 -5.62 15.64 25.47
CA ASP A 877 -6.54 16.22 26.42
C ASP A 877 -5.79 16.97 27.53
N PHE A 878 -4.71 16.40 28.09
CA PHE A 878 -3.92 17.03 29.16
C PHE A 878 -3.03 18.17 28.67
N THR A 879 -2.56 18.16 27.41
CA THR A 879 -1.82 19.30 26.84
C THR A 879 -2.71 20.54 26.79
N ASN A 880 -3.98 20.38 26.37
CA ASN A 880 -4.97 21.45 26.25
C ASN A 880 -5.67 21.86 27.58
N ARG A 881 -5.32 21.22 28.71
CA ARG A 881 -5.81 21.65 30.03
C ARG A 881 -5.14 22.93 30.50
N LEU A 882 -5.87 23.67 31.33
CA LEU A 882 -5.33 24.81 32.08
C LEU A 882 -4.14 24.33 32.91
N CYS A 883 -3.15 25.20 33.10
CA CYS A 883 -1.97 24.86 33.89
C CYS A 883 -2.30 24.60 35.37
N LEU A 884 -3.35 25.24 35.89
CA LEU A 884 -3.76 25.14 37.29
C LEU A 884 -5.02 24.28 37.45
N PRO A 885 -5.02 23.29 38.36
CA PRO A 885 -6.19 22.47 38.66
C PRO A 885 -7.24 23.23 39.48
N PRO A 886 -8.53 22.84 39.45
CA PRO A 886 -9.54 23.32 40.40
C PRO A 886 -9.11 22.98 41.84
N PRO A 887 -9.14 23.93 42.79
CA PRO A 887 -9.83 25.24 42.77
C PRO A 887 -8.98 26.42 42.25
N LEU A 888 -7.68 26.23 42.03
CA LEU A 888 -6.74 27.27 41.58
C LEU A 888 -7.01 27.76 40.15
N SER A 889 -7.85 27.05 39.41
CA SER A 889 -8.30 27.45 38.08
C SER A 889 -8.96 28.84 38.07
N ILE A 890 -9.54 29.32 39.19
CA ILE A 890 -10.09 30.68 39.30
C ILE A 890 -9.06 31.74 38.92
N PHE A 891 -7.80 31.60 39.39
CA PHE A 891 -6.74 32.56 39.05
C PHE A 891 -6.43 32.57 37.55
N SER A 892 -6.50 31.41 36.90
CA SER A 892 -6.31 31.33 35.45
C SER A 892 -7.44 32.05 34.68
N TYR A 893 -8.69 31.91 35.13
CA TYR A 893 -9.82 32.64 34.55
C TYR A 893 -9.72 34.15 34.79
N LEU A 894 -9.27 34.58 35.98
CA LEU A 894 -9.02 35.99 36.29
C LEU A 894 -7.95 36.59 35.37
N ILE A 895 -6.84 35.89 35.13
CA ILE A 895 -5.78 36.36 34.21
C ILE A 895 -6.31 36.50 32.78
N ILE A 896 -7.10 35.54 32.30
CA ILE A 896 -7.72 35.58 30.97
C ILE A 896 -8.70 36.76 30.87
N ALA A 897 -9.55 36.95 31.88
CA ALA A 897 -10.52 38.04 31.93
C ALA A 897 -9.82 39.41 32.01
N LEU A 898 -8.78 39.56 32.83
CA LEU A 898 -7.99 40.79 32.93
C LEU A 898 -7.28 41.11 31.62
N ARG A 899 -6.73 40.12 30.92
CA ARG A 899 -6.12 40.30 29.59
C ARG A 899 -7.16 40.72 28.56
N TRP A 900 -8.35 40.12 28.58
CA TRP A 900 -9.46 40.50 27.72
C TRP A 900 -9.94 41.92 28.01
N ILE A 901 -10.14 42.29 29.28
CA ILE A 901 -10.51 43.65 29.71
C ILE A 901 -9.44 44.67 29.31
N TYR A 902 -8.16 44.36 29.49
CA TYR A 902 -7.05 45.22 29.08
C TYR A 902 -7.01 45.42 27.56
N ARG A 903 -7.25 44.36 26.78
CA ARG A 903 -7.40 44.47 25.32
C ARG A 903 -8.61 45.32 24.95
N CYS A 904 -9.78 45.10 25.55
CA CYS A 904 -10.95 45.93 25.31
C CYS A 904 -10.73 47.42 25.66
N LEU A 905 -9.96 47.71 26.70
CA LEU A 905 -9.57 49.07 27.10
C LEU A 905 -8.52 49.70 26.15
N MET A 906 -7.53 48.93 25.69
CA MET A 906 -6.50 49.38 24.74
C MET A 906 -6.96 49.37 23.27
N CYS A 907 -8.06 48.68 22.93
CA CYS A 907 -8.61 48.56 21.58
C CYS A 907 -9.37 49.80 21.07
N ARG A 908 -9.36 50.94 21.76
CA ARG A 908 -9.73 52.22 21.12
C ARG A 908 -8.67 52.72 20.12
N LEU A 909 -7.43 52.22 20.16
CA LEU A 909 -6.33 52.72 19.33
C LEU A 909 -5.73 51.72 18.32
N CYS A 910 -6.16 50.46 18.25
CA CYS A 910 -5.66 49.50 17.27
C CYS A 910 -6.75 48.49 16.85
N LYS A 911 -7.51 48.82 15.81
CA LYS A 911 -8.57 47.97 15.23
C LYS A 911 -8.13 47.19 13.99
N SER A 912 -6.85 46.84 13.88
CA SER A 912 -6.29 46.13 12.72
C SER A 912 -5.41 44.95 13.12
N ARG A 913 -5.93 44.08 14.00
CA ARG A 913 -5.24 42.82 14.34
C ARG A 913 -6.15 41.67 14.82
N ASP A 914 -7.45 41.72 14.50
CA ASP A 914 -8.42 40.70 14.94
C ASP A 914 -8.21 39.31 14.29
N GLU A 915 -7.39 39.17 13.24
CA GLU A 915 -6.97 37.86 12.72
C GLU A 915 -5.70 37.28 13.39
N ALA A 916 -4.97 38.08 14.19
CA ALA A 916 -3.74 37.61 14.84
C ALA A 916 -3.99 36.95 16.20
N ASP A 917 -5.09 37.27 16.90
CA ASP A 917 -5.21 36.97 18.33
C ASP A 917 -5.81 35.58 18.67
N ILE A 918 -6.37 34.84 17.70
CA ILE A 918 -6.57 33.38 17.84
C ILE A 918 -5.23 32.65 17.74
N ASN A 919 -4.23 33.25 17.07
CA ASN A 919 -2.89 32.68 16.93
C ASN A 919 -1.97 33.00 18.13
N VAL A 920 -2.26 34.02 18.94
CA VAL A 920 -1.38 34.46 20.05
C VAL A 920 -1.36 33.50 21.27
N PHE A 921 -2.29 32.56 21.39
CA PHE A 921 -2.16 31.45 22.38
C PHE A 921 -1.48 30.20 21.81
N TYR A 922 -1.21 30.18 20.50
CA TYR A 922 -0.51 29.12 19.77
C TYR A 922 0.89 29.55 19.28
N ASP A 923 1.32 30.78 19.56
CA ASP A 923 2.59 31.33 19.06
C ASP A 923 3.81 30.93 19.92
N SER A 924 3.91 29.64 20.27
CA SER A 924 5.14 29.03 20.81
C SER A 924 5.66 27.86 19.95
N ALA A 925 5.14 27.70 18.75
CA ALA A 925 5.78 26.89 17.72
C ALA A 925 5.54 27.59 16.39
N LYS A 926 6.40 28.54 16.01
CA LYS A 926 6.73 28.70 14.59
C LYS A 926 7.30 27.35 14.17
N GLY A 927 6.42 26.44 13.76
CA GLY A 927 6.77 25.12 13.27
C GLY A 927 7.85 25.32 12.22
N HIS A 928 8.98 24.64 12.41
CA HIS A 928 10.05 24.64 11.42
C HIS A 928 9.45 24.02 10.15
N ARG A 929 9.08 24.86 9.18
CA ARG A 929 8.62 24.38 7.86
C ARG A 929 9.77 23.53 7.33
N LEU A 930 9.48 22.27 7.00
CA LEU A 930 10.49 21.36 6.49
C LEU A 930 11.18 21.99 5.27
N SER A 931 12.49 21.79 5.18
CA SER A 931 13.26 22.31 4.05
C SER A 931 12.88 21.56 2.78
N GLU A 932 13.12 22.17 1.61
CA GLU A 932 12.95 21.49 0.32
C GLU A 932 13.79 20.20 0.24
N LYS A 933 14.96 20.18 0.91
CA LYS A 933 15.80 19.00 1.05
C LYS A 933 15.09 17.87 1.81
N ASP A 934 14.34 18.19 2.86
CA ASP A 934 13.59 17.21 3.64
C ASP A 934 12.43 16.64 2.80
N TYR A 935 11.72 17.47 2.05
CA TYR A 935 10.67 16.98 1.13
C TYR A 935 11.22 16.05 0.04
N ASN A 936 12.39 16.37 -0.53
CA ASN A 936 13.06 15.47 -1.48
C ASN A 936 13.44 14.13 -0.84
N TYR A 937 13.91 14.13 0.41
CA TYR A 937 14.17 12.91 1.18
C TYR A 937 12.90 12.06 1.34
N TRP A 938 11.78 12.66 1.74
CA TRP A 938 10.52 11.93 1.89
C TRP A 938 9.98 11.37 0.57
N ARG A 939 10.13 12.13 -0.52
CA ARG A 939 9.76 11.67 -1.87
C ARG A 939 10.61 10.45 -2.28
N GLN A 940 11.93 10.51 -2.07
CA GLN A 940 12.83 9.39 -2.37
C GLN A 940 12.47 8.15 -1.55
N LEU A 941 12.19 8.32 -0.26
CA LEU A 941 11.81 7.22 0.63
C LEU A 941 10.49 6.54 0.19
N ALA A 942 9.51 7.32 -0.26
CA ALA A 942 8.25 6.79 -0.79
C ALA A 942 8.47 6.02 -2.11
N GLN A 943 9.33 6.51 -2.99
CA GLN A 943 9.70 5.83 -4.25
C GLN A 943 10.45 4.52 -3.98
N GLU A 944 11.38 4.52 -3.03
CA GLU A 944 12.13 3.34 -2.62
C GLU A 944 11.21 2.26 -2.06
N TYR A 945 10.30 2.63 -1.15
CA TYR A 945 9.28 1.72 -0.63
C TYR A 945 8.43 1.09 -1.73
N MET A 946 7.96 1.89 -2.70
CA MET A 946 7.18 1.36 -3.84
C MET A 946 8.00 0.46 -4.76
N ARG A 947 9.27 0.78 -4.97
CA ARG A 947 10.20 -0.05 -5.74
C ARG A 947 10.40 -1.40 -5.08
N GLU A 948 10.73 -1.44 -3.79
CA GLU A 948 10.90 -2.68 -3.01
C GLU A 948 9.63 -3.54 -3.04
N LYS A 949 8.46 -2.91 -2.89
CA LYS A 949 7.17 -3.62 -2.97
C LYS A 949 6.95 -4.24 -4.36
N LYS A 950 7.25 -3.50 -5.43
CA LYS A 950 7.13 -3.99 -6.82
C LYS A 950 8.14 -5.12 -7.10
N GLU A 951 9.35 -5.03 -6.57
CA GLU A 951 10.37 -6.08 -6.67
C GLU A 951 9.90 -7.35 -5.94
N ALA A 952 9.41 -7.25 -4.70
CA ALA A 952 8.87 -8.38 -3.96
C ALA A 952 7.63 -9.02 -4.64
N GLU A 953 6.77 -8.22 -5.26
CA GLU A 953 5.65 -8.73 -6.07
C GLU A 953 6.15 -9.45 -7.34
N ASN A 954 7.16 -8.90 -8.00
CA ASN A 954 7.79 -9.51 -9.18
C ASN A 954 8.49 -10.82 -8.83
N GLU A 955 9.21 -10.91 -7.72
CA GLU A 955 9.84 -12.14 -7.25
C GLU A 955 8.80 -13.24 -7.00
N LYS A 956 7.71 -12.92 -6.31
CA LYS A 956 6.58 -13.86 -6.11
C LYS A 956 5.98 -14.32 -7.43
N TYR A 957 5.82 -13.41 -8.39
CA TYR A 957 5.34 -13.74 -9.73
C TYR A 957 6.30 -14.68 -10.48
N ILE A 958 7.61 -14.40 -10.43
CA ILE A 958 8.64 -15.23 -11.07
C ILE A 958 8.63 -16.64 -10.46
N VAL A 959 8.61 -16.76 -9.12
CA VAL A 959 8.55 -18.06 -8.43
C VAL A 959 7.29 -18.83 -8.84
N LYS A 960 6.13 -18.16 -8.91
CA LYS A 960 4.88 -18.79 -9.35
C LYS A 960 4.97 -19.27 -10.81
N LYS A 961 5.50 -18.45 -11.72
CA LYS A 961 5.66 -18.80 -13.14
C LYS A 961 6.67 -19.94 -13.31
N GLN A 962 7.75 -19.94 -12.54
CA GLN A 962 8.72 -21.04 -12.52
C GLN A 962 8.09 -22.34 -12.02
N MET A 963 7.23 -22.28 -10.99
CA MET A 963 6.48 -23.44 -10.51
C MET A 963 5.51 -23.96 -11.58
N GLU A 964 4.81 -23.08 -12.30
CA GLU A 964 3.92 -23.45 -13.41
C GLU A 964 4.69 -24.10 -14.56
N ILE A 965 5.83 -23.53 -14.97
CA ILE A 965 6.70 -24.10 -16.01
C ILE A 965 7.27 -25.45 -15.54
N MET A 966 7.69 -25.56 -14.27
CA MET A 966 8.17 -26.82 -13.71
C MET A 966 7.08 -27.90 -13.79
N MET A 967 5.83 -27.56 -13.47
CA MET A 967 4.70 -28.49 -13.63
C MET A 967 4.55 -28.93 -15.10
N THR A 968 4.59 -28.01 -16.07
CA THR A 968 4.50 -28.39 -17.49
C THR A 968 5.68 -29.26 -17.95
N ILE A 969 6.90 -28.97 -17.50
CA ILE A 969 8.07 -29.79 -17.83
C ILE A 969 7.95 -31.17 -17.20
N THR A 970 7.45 -31.29 -15.96
CA THR A 970 7.24 -32.60 -15.35
C THR A 970 6.21 -33.42 -16.12
N GLU A 971 5.13 -32.79 -16.61
CA GLU A 971 4.15 -33.46 -17.48
C GLU A 971 4.77 -33.92 -18.81
N ASP A 972 5.61 -33.09 -19.43
CA ASP A 972 6.33 -33.43 -20.67
C ASP A 972 7.36 -34.55 -20.44
N VAL A 973 8.09 -34.54 -19.32
CA VAL A 973 9.03 -35.60 -18.94
C VAL A 973 8.28 -36.90 -18.70
N ASP A 974 7.13 -36.87 -18.04
CA ASP A 974 6.29 -38.06 -17.86
C ASP A 974 5.73 -38.56 -19.19
N TYR A 975 5.36 -37.66 -20.10
CA TYR A 975 4.98 -38.01 -21.46
C TYR A 975 6.14 -38.68 -22.22
N GLN A 976 7.33 -38.08 -22.21
CA GLN A 976 8.50 -38.66 -22.85
C GLN A 976 8.90 -39.99 -22.21
N LYS A 977 8.76 -40.13 -20.90
CA LYS A 977 9.00 -41.39 -20.18
C LYS A 977 8.01 -42.46 -20.64
N LYS A 978 6.73 -42.14 -20.83
CA LYS A 978 5.74 -43.06 -21.44
C LYS A 978 6.12 -43.46 -22.86
N VAL A 979 6.54 -42.51 -23.69
CA VAL A 979 7.01 -42.78 -25.07
C VAL A 979 8.26 -43.67 -25.03
N MET A 980 9.22 -43.38 -24.16
CA MET A 980 10.44 -44.17 -24.00
C MET A 980 10.13 -45.59 -23.47
N HIS A 981 9.16 -45.74 -22.57
CA HIS A 981 8.68 -47.05 -22.15
C HIS A 981 8.05 -47.84 -23.29
N GLN A 982 7.24 -47.20 -24.15
CA GLN A 982 6.71 -47.83 -25.36
C GLN A 982 7.82 -48.25 -26.32
N LEU A 983 8.82 -47.38 -26.52
CA LEU A 983 9.96 -47.63 -27.41
C LEU A 983 10.85 -48.75 -26.88
N LYS A 984 11.09 -48.79 -25.56
CA LYS A 984 11.79 -49.88 -24.87
C LYS A 984 11.03 -51.21 -24.97
N SER A 985 9.71 -51.17 -24.91
CA SER A 985 8.88 -52.37 -25.14
C SER A 985 9.08 -52.90 -26.56
N ARG A 986 9.02 -52.02 -27.58
CA ARG A 986 9.28 -52.41 -28.98
C ARG A 986 10.71 -52.90 -29.19
N MET A 987 11.69 -52.28 -28.54
CA MET A 987 13.08 -52.72 -28.62
C MET A 987 13.28 -54.09 -27.97
N LYS A 988 12.59 -54.37 -26.84
CA LYS A 988 12.60 -55.69 -26.21
C LYS A 988 11.92 -56.77 -27.07
N GLU A 989 10.90 -56.41 -27.83
CA GLU A 989 10.29 -57.29 -28.83
C GLU A 989 11.25 -57.55 -30.00
N LEU A 990 11.95 -56.52 -30.49
CA LEU A 990 13.01 -56.65 -31.50
C LEU A 990 14.15 -57.53 -31.01
N ASP A 991 14.64 -57.36 -29.77
CA ASP A 991 15.66 -58.23 -29.18
C ASP A 991 15.19 -59.68 -29.08
N ARG A 992 13.92 -59.91 -28.74
CA ARG A 992 13.34 -61.26 -28.75
C ARG A 992 13.32 -61.84 -30.16
N MET A 993 12.88 -61.07 -31.16
CA MET A 993 12.87 -61.49 -32.56
C MET A 993 14.29 -61.75 -33.10
N MET A 994 15.25 -60.93 -32.69
CA MET A 994 16.66 -61.08 -33.03
C MET A 994 17.28 -62.31 -32.37
N ASN A 995 17.00 -62.55 -31.08
CA ASN A 995 17.46 -63.75 -30.38
C ASN A 995 16.83 -65.02 -30.93
N THR A 996 15.54 -65.01 -31.29
CA THR A 996 14.94 -66.15 -32.00
C THR A 996 15.62 -66.36 -33.34
N SER A 997 15.93 -65.30 -34.09
CA SER A 997 16.66 -65.41 -35.35
C SER A 997 18.08 -65.96 -35.14
N HIS A 998 18.75 -65.58 -34.05
CA HIS A 998 20.04 -66.12 -33.64
C HIS A 998 19.96 -67.61 -33.30
N VAL A 999 18.94 -68.04 -32.56
CA VAL A 999 18.70 -69.47 -32.25
C VAL A 999 18.38 -70.25 -33.53
N TYR A 1000 17.64 -69.67 -34.48
CA TYR A 1000 17.43 -70.28 -35.80
C TYR A 1000 18.75 -70.40 -36.57
N LEU A 1001 19.59 -69.38 -36.55
CA LEU A 1001 20.91 -69.41 -37.18
C LEU A 1001 21.87 -70.39 -36.51
N GLU A 1002 21.84 -70.53 -35.17
CA GLU A 1002 22.60 -71.56 -34.45
C GLU A 1002 22.07 -72.96 -34.70
N ASN A 1003 20.76 -73.14 -34.81
CA ASN A 1003 20.18 -74.41 -35.24
C ASN A 1003 20.58 -74.74 -36.68
N ILE A 1004 20.60 -73.75 -37.59
CA ILE A 1004 21.15 -73.90 -38.95
C ILE A 1004 22.64 -74.22 -38.89
N LYS A 1005 23.41 -73.61 -37.97
CA LYS A 1005 24.83 -73.89 -37.74
C LYS A 1005 25.06 -75.32 -37.22
N HIS A 1006 24.25 -75.80 -36.28
CA HIS A 1006 24.31 -77.17 -35.79
C HIS A 1006 23.81 -78.19 -36.83
N LEU A 1007 22.83 -77.81 -37.66
CA LEU A 1007 22.43 -78.59 -38.84
C LEU A 1007 23.57 -78.65 -39.85
N THR A 1008 24.28 -77.56 -40.09
CA THR A 1008 25.43 -77.51 -41.01
C THR A 1008 26.66 -78.22 -40.43
N GLU A 1009 26.95 -78.14 -39.14
CA GLU A 1009 28.00 -78.92 -38.47
C GLU A 1009 27.66 -80.43 -38.47
N LYS A 1010 26.39 -80.82 -38.27
CA LYS A 1010 25.93 -82.21 -38.47
C LYS A 1010 25.99 -82.66 -39.93
N ILE A 1011 25.86 -81.74 -40.88
CA ILE A 1011 26.09 -81.99 -42.31
C ILE A 1011 27.60 -82.09 -42.59
N GLN A 1012 28.45 -81.38 -41.84
CA GLN A 1012 29.90 -81.37 -42.03
C GLN A 1012 30.58 -82.66 -41.55
N GLU A 1013 30.01 -83.37 -40.58
CA GLU A 1013 30.48 -84.70 -40.15
C GLU A 1013 30.04 -85.84 -41.08
N ARG A 1014 29.14 -85.58 -42.05
CA ARG A 1014 28.79 -86.54 -43.12
C ARG A 1014 29.31 -86.03 -44.46
N GLY A 1015 30.45 -86.60 -44.85
CA GLY A 1015 31.21 -86.33 -46.06
C GLY A 1015 30.46 -85.73 -47.27
N LEU A 1016 31.02 -84.59 -47.70
CA LEU A 1016 31.19 -84.11 -49.07
C LEU A 1016 29.94 -84.08 -49.98
N GLN A 1017 29.32 -82.90 -50.08
CA GLN A 1017 28.68 -82.46 -51.32
C GLN A 1017 28.72 -80.93 -51.47
N SER A 1018 29.19 -80.52 -52.65
CA SER A 1018 29.45 -79.17 -53.16
C SER A 1018 28.37 -78.13 -52.80
N GLN A 1019 28.78 -76.97 -52.28
CA GLN A 1019 28.00 -75.75 -52.40
C GLN A 1019 28.75 -74.75 -53.30
N ALA A 1020 28.09 -74.42 -54.39
CA ALA A 1020 28.58 -73.63 -55.51
C ALA A 1020 28.92 -72.19 -55.10
N SER A 1021 30.12 -71.73 -55.47
CA SER A 1021 30.48 -70.32 -55.46
C SER A 1021 29.63 -69.57 -56.50
N ILE A 1022 28.76 -68.66 -56.05
CA ILE A 1022 27.97 -67.78 -56.92
C ILE A 1022 28.92 -66.77 -57.59
N HIS A 1023 28.83 -66.59 -58.91
CA HIS A 1023 29.73 -65.70 -59.67
C HIS A 1023 29.34 -64.21 -59.49
N VAL A 1024 30.03 -63.52 -58.58
CA VAL A 1024 29.76 -62.08 -58.30
C VAL A 1024 30.37 -61.17 -59.37
N LEU A 1025 31.58 -61.47 -59.86
CA LEU A 1025 32.31 -60.62 -60.81
C LEU A 1025 31.59 -60.44 -62.15
N ALA A 1026 30.91 -61.48 -62.63
CA ALA A 1026 30.18 -61.44 -63.90
C ALA A 1026 28.84 -60.67 -63.82
N ARG A 1027 28.47 -60.11 -62.67
CA ARG A 1027 27.21 -59.37 -62.48
C ARG A 1027 27.39 -57.86 -62.29
N HIS A 1028 28.64 -57.37 -62.30
CA HIS A 1028 28.92 -55.93 -62.25
C HIS A 1028 28.53 -55.21 -63.56
N THR A 1029 27.95 -54.03 -63.41
CA THR A 1029 27.55 -53.13 -64.51
C THR A 1029 28.45 -51.90 -64.59
N PRO A 1030 28.80 -51.41 -65.79
CA PRO A 1030 28.50 -51.94 -67.14
C PRO A 1030 29.38 -53.13 -67.57
N TYR A 1031 29.11 -53.74 -68.73
CA TYR A 1031 30.01 -54.74 -69.33
C TYR A 1031 31.43 -54.15 -69.50
N PRO A 1032 32.50 -54.88 -69.14
CA PRO A 1032 33.86 -54.36 -69.25
C PRO A 1032 34.19 -53.93 -70.69
N GLY A 1033 34.62 -52.68 -70.86
CA GLY A 1033 34.97 -52.13 -72.17
C GLY A 1033 33.79 -51.64 -73.02
N THR A 1034 32.55 -51.66 -72.52
CA THR A 1034 31.37 -51.11 -73.22
C THR A 1034 30.52 -50.22 -72.31
N ARG A 1035 29.55 -49.49 -72.89
CA ARG A 1035 28.58 -48.67 -72.13
C ARG A 1035 27.27 -49.42 -71.85
N VAL A 1036 27.17 -50.69 -72.26
CA VAL A 1036 25.96 -51.50 -72.12
C VAL A 1036 25.85 -52.00 -70.68
N GLN A 1037 24.70 -51.75 -70.04
CA GLN A 1037 24.43 -52.19 -68.69
C GLN A 1037 23.94 -53.64 -68.68
N ARG A 1038 24.44 -54.47 -67.75
CA ARG A 1038 23.93 -55.84 -67.53
C ARG A 1038 22.58 -55.78 -66.80
N TYR A 1039 21.73 -56.76 -67.03
CA TYR A 1039 20.49 -56.92 -66.27
C TYR A 1039 20.82 -57.30 -64.81
N PRO A 1040 20.26 -56.62 -63.79
CA PRO A 1040 20.61 -56.88 -62.40
C PRO A 1040 20.00 -58.20 -61.92
N VAL A 1041 20.83 -59.23 -61.66
CA VAL A 1041 20.39 -60.56 -61.19
C VAL A 1041 20.67 -60.74 -59.69
N PRO A 1042 19.65 -60.77 -58.82
CA PRO A 1042 19.82 -61.05 -57.39
C PRO A 1042 20.34 -62.47 -57.13
N ASP A 1043 21.05 -62.69 -56.02
CA ASP A 1043 21.72 -63.96 -55.69
C ASP A 1043 20.79 -65.18 -55.71
N LYS A 1044 19.50 -64.99 -55.38
CA LYS A 1044 18.47 -66.03 -55.39
C LYS A 1044 18.20 -66.62 -56.78
N TYR A 1045 18.43 -65.84 -57.83
CA TYR A 1045 18.06 -66.18 -59.22
C TYR A 1045 19.29 -66.46 -60.10
N VAL A 1046 20.46 -66.71 -59.50
CA VAL A 1046 21.69 -67.04 -60.24
C VAL A 1046 21.74 -68.50 -60.72
N PRO A 1047 21.26 -69.50 -59.96
CA PRO A 1047 21.16 -70.86 -60.48
C PRO A 1047 20.09 -70.94 -61.58
N TRP A 1048 20.45 -71.52 -62.73
CA TRP A 1048 19.53 -71.71 -63.86
C TRP A 1048 18.31 -72.59 -63.53
N GLU A 1049 18.39 -73.35 -62.43
CA GLU A 1049 17.32 -74.19 -61.90
C GLU A 1049 16.15 -73.36 -61.29
N VAL A 1050 16.39 -72.10 -60.93
CA VAL A 1050 15.37 -71.20 -60.37
C VAL A 1050 14.76 -70.38 -61.50
N MET A 1051 13.51 -70.68 -61.88
CA MET A 1051 12.80 -69.89 -62.88
C MET A 1051 12.59 -68.44 -62.42
N TRP A 1052 12.96 -67.49 -63.28
CA TRP A 1052 12.66 -66.07 -63.12
C TRP A 1052 11.90 -65.57 -64.34
N THR A 1053 10.60 -65.29 -64.16
CA THR A 1053 9.68 -64.92 -65.25
C THR A 1053 9.90 -63.52 -65.82
N ASP A 1054 10.55 -62.62 -65.07
CA ASP A 1054 10.77 -61.23 -65.49
C ASP A 1054 12.21 -61.00 -66.00
N TYR A 1055 12.98 -62.07 -66.26
CA TYR A 1055 14.36 -61.97 -66.70
C TYR A 1055 14.46 -61.63 -68.20
N ASP A 1056 14.81 -60.38 -68.52
CA ASP A 1056 14.91 -59.88 -69.90
C ASP A 1056 16.22 -59.10 -70.14
N PRO A 1057 17.36 -59.81 -70.37
CA PRO A 1057 18.65 -59.18 -70.55
C PRO A 1057 18.83 -58.56 -71.95
N VAL A 1058 19.54 -57.42 -72.01
CA VAL A 1058 19.93 -56.79 -73.28
C VAL A 1058 20.90 -57.71 -74.04
N ALA A 1059 20.49 -58.21 -75.21
CA ALA A 1059 21.34 -59.02 -76.08
C ALA A 1059 22.42 -58.15 -76.73
N TYR A 1060 23.69 -58.52 -76.56
CA TYR A 1060 24.83 -57.78 -77.09
C TYR A 1060 26.01 -58.73 -77.38
N THR A 1061 26.47 -58.73 -78.63
CA THR A 1061 27.73 -59.35 -79.06
C THR A 1061 28.67 -58.27 -79.59
N ARG A 1062 29.98 -58.47 -79.40
CA ARG A 1062 30.99 -57.57 -79.97
C ARG A 1062 31.34 -58.08 -81.38
N PRO A 1063 31.48 -57.22 -82.40
CA PRO A 1063 31.76 -57.66 -83.76
C PRO A 1063 33.06 -58.48 -83.87
N LYS A 1064 33.02 -59.56 -84.65
CA LYS A 1064 34.16 -60.48 -84.84
C LYS A 1064 35.44 -59.79 -85.34
N SER A 1065 35.30 -58.71 -86.10
CA SER A 1065 36.41 -57.88 -86.60
C SER A 1065 37.24 -57.21 -85.50
N ASP A 1066 36.64 -56.96 -84.33
CA ASP A 1066 37.27 -56.22 -83.24
C ASP A 1066 38.16 -57.10 -82.35
N PHE A 1067 38.16 -58.42 -82.58
CA PHE A 1067 38.99 -59.37 -81.86
C PHE A 1067 40.35 -59.59 -82.56
N PRO A 1068 41.44 -59.83 -81.81
CA PRO A 1068 42.74 -60.18 -82.37
C PRO A 1068 42.64 -61.39 -83.29
N GLY A 1069 43.37 -61.39 -84.42
CA GLY A 1069 43.27 -62.43 -85.46
C GLY A 1069 43.45 -63.88 -84.97
N SER A 1070 44.18 -64.09 -83.87
CA SER A 1070 44.34 -65.42 -83.24
C SER A 1070 43.08 -65.94 -82.54
N LEU A 1071 42.14 -65.06 -82.21
CA LEU A 1071 40.89 -65.39 -81.48
C LEU A 1071 39.66 -65.37 -82.39
N GLN A 1072 39.74 -64.80 -83.59
CA GLN A 1072 38.63 -64.75 -84.54
C GLN A 1072 38.02 -66.13 -84.89
N PRO A 1073 38.76 -67.25 -84.97
CA PRO A 1073 38.15 -68.56 -85.22
C PRO A 1073 37.25 -69.08 -84.09
N TYR A 1074 37.39 -68.53 -82.88
CA TYR A 1074 36.69 -68.94 -81.66
C TYR A 1074 35.57 -67.96 -81.26
N VAL A 1075 35.26 -66.99 -82.11
CA VAL A 1075 34.19 -66.02 -81.91
C VAL A 1075 33.06 -66.34 -82.88
N ASP A 1076 31.90 -66.65 -82.33
CA ASP A 1076 30.67 -66.87 -83.09
C ASP A 1076 30.28 -65.60 -83.86
N GLU A 1077 29.77 -65.75 -85.09
CA GLU A 1077 29.22 -64.63 -85.85
C GLU A 1077 27.93 -64.11 -85.20
N ASP A 1078 27.71 -62.80 -85.26
CA ASP A 1078 26.65 -62.09 -84.54
C ASP A 1078 25.30 -62.83 -84.64
N VAL A 1079 24.81 -63.32 -83.50
CA VAL A 1079 23.54 -64.09 -83.40
C VAL A 1079 22.31 -63.15 -83.44
N LEU A 1080 22.49 -61.87 -83.79
CA LEU A 1080 21.43 -60.87 -83.84
C LEU A 1080 21.20 -60.42 -85.29
N LEU A 1081 20.40 -61.21 -86.01
CA LEU A 1081 19.56 -60.74 -87.12
C LEU A 1081 18.10 -60.75 -86.67
#